data_AF-A0A2K4WUH8-F1
#
_entry.id   AF-A0A2K4WUH8-F1
#
_cell.length_a   1.000
_cell.length_b   1.000
_cell.length_c   1.000
_cell.angle_alpha   90.00
_cell.angle_beta   90.00
_cell.angle_gamma   90.00
#
_symmetry.space_group_name_H-M   'P 1'
#
loop_
_entity.id
_entity.type
_entity.pdbx_description
1 polymer ?
#
loop_
_entity_poly.entity_id
_entity_poly.type
_entity_poly.pdbx_seq_one_letter_code
_entity_poly.pdbx_strand_id
1 'polypeptide(L)'
;MGSAVAARSIRGSKGGDSTQKQPTIALNSTASIATARIVYLWSWGPIVGPVDGLRSVKLDGTPLVAEDGTVNFPGVKWQFRNGELNQQRLEGIAESSNEVDVNQQLLSTTPYLRSINNPVLDALRVRFSWPQLQSQDQSGNINGVRIDYAIDLATDGGPFVQVLADYVDRKNVTKYERSHRLNLPAGSRWTMRVRRITPEANSSLVQDAMFVEAVAEVVDSDQEFPLTAVSCVEYDAQQFGGDIAKIAVLMRGRIVRVPANYDPETRTYATSGAGTSNGIWDGTFKEAYTNNPAWVCYDLALNPYYGLGHRIDATMVDRWNLYRIAQYCDQMVPNGMGGMHPRMTCNIYLQKQADAYAVLQDLSAIFHGMSTWDGSQITFNADMPGDPVYTYNPSQILNNGEIQYSGTRARDRHNLAMVTWDNPDQSFATDKEPVFDDVAMAESGSVNELSVDAYGCTSLGQAQRAGQYALITEQTQTRPATFRVGLDGGIPKTGQIIAVADPMLAGRANGGRISAVAGRVITVDRDIDLSTGAKLRVNLPSGKTEARVITSLTGRRVTVAASFSEVPEAECGWILEYEDLKIMQFLVRNITRPEWHQYQLECIQHEPSKFDAIDFGAVVDVRPISGIPVGVQAAPGAVFVTQHVVIEQGIAVTNMTISWDAAPGAVAYDVEWRWGSREWVKMPRTGEQSVEVPGIYSGQYMARVRAVSALNVSSLPATSLLTNLQGKTSLPPAVTSLTATSLIFGIALKWTFPPGAEDTQRTEIWYSQTTDLAKATKLSDLAYPQSEHIMQGLLAGVTFFFWARLVDRTGNVGPWYPTGVGVMGQTSSDAGPILEMIAGQIGETELGQNLLEKIELIEQLQDQINALDGLKAYDPNHAYEKGQMVVVDGRIYQAEQAVPVSTPPPNSAYWEDVGNLLETANGLAAQVQTHTTEINELNGVVTAQASSMQALRAAYRADDGEGDLADALKGYNSAASIVQEQMTRATQNEAMARTVTQLTASVGENTGRVTELREVVTTNLASTASSIQQLSASVASANDATTKNTVAIQQTATAYADTAGKLAAMYTVKLQVNANGQYVMAAIAAGIENVGGVLQSQILMSADRFALVNTLAGGAVSTPFVAQNGQLFLGQTFIQDGTITNAKIGSYISSTNYIAGQSGWILNKDGTFEINSPLAGGGKQVINGQGGKVYDERGQLRYQWGNLAA
;
A
#
# COMPACT_ATOMS: atom_id res chain seq x y z
N MET A 1 23.95 -42.84 -16.99
CA MET A 1 23.86 -44.12 -16.25
C MET A 1 22.82 -43.97 -15.14
N GLY A 2 21.96 -44.99 -14.94
CA GLY A 2 20.99 -45.12 -13.83
C GLY A 2 19.52 -44.94 -14.25
N SER A 3 18.89 -45.87 -15.00
CA SER A 3 18.15 -47.07 -14.54
C SER A 3 16.93 -46.73 -13.65
N ALA A 4 15.71 -46.64 -14.22
CA ALA A 4 14.72 -47.72 -14.41
C ALA A 4 14.09 -48.28 -13.11
N VAL A 5 12.76 -48.16 -13.01
CA VAL A 5 11.92 -49.21 -12.38
C VAL A 5 10.76 -49.51 -13.33
N ALA A 6 10.96 -50.58 -14.10
CA ALA A 6 9.91 -51.26 -14.83
C ALA A 6 9.32 -52.34 -13.92
N ALA A 7 8.00 -52.35 -13.75
CA ALA A 7 7.29 -53.53 -13.27
C ALA A 7 7.09 -54.50 -14.45
N ARG A 8 7.57 -55.73 -14.32
CA ARG A 8 7.32 -56.83 -15.27
C ARG A 8 6.49 -57.91 -14.61
N SER A 9 5.48 -58.41 -15.34
CA SER A 9 4.93 -59.80 -15.30
C SER A 9 3.51 -59.79 -15.92
N ILE A 10 3.03 -60.64 -16.84
CA ILE A 10 3.47 -61.93 -17.38
C ILE A 10 2.74 -62.23 -18.72
N ARG A 11 3.51 -62.88 -19.61
CA ARG A 11 3.28 -63.74 -20.80
C ARG A 11 1.87 -64.03 -21.35
N GLY A 12 1.84 -64.04 -22.69
CA GLY A 12 1.05 -64.97 -23.51
C GLY A 12 1.61 -65.08 -24.94
N SER A 13 2.33 -66.15 -25.25
CA SER A 13 2.67 -66.54 -26.62
C SER A 13 1.54 -67.41 -27.16
N LYS A 14 0.88 -66.94 -28.22
CA LYS A 14 0.13 -67.78 -29.16
C LYS A 14 0.17 -67.09 -30.52
N GLY A 15 0.76 -67.77 -31.51
CA GLY A 15 0.50 -67.45 -32.90
C GLY A 15 -0.95 -67.75 -33.24
N GLY A 16 -1.55 -66.90 -34.09
CA GLY A 16 -2.90 -67.07 -34.61
C GLY A 16 -3.60 -65.74 -34.86
N ASP A 17 -3.75 -65.43 -36.15
CA ASP A 17 -4.70 -64.50 -36.76
C ASP A 17 -4.48 -62.98 -36.65
N SER A 18 -4.29 -62.37 -37.82
CA SER A 18 -4.32 -60.94 -38.07
C SER A 18 -5.64 -60.33 -37.55
N THR A 19 -5.58 -59.57 -36.46
CA THR A 19 -6.70 -58.76 -35.99
C THR A 19 -7.00 -57.66 -36.99
N GLN A 20 -8.26 -57.60 -37.43
CA GLN A 20 -8.78 -56.57 -38.32
C GLN A 20 -8.66 -55.20 -37.64
N LYS A 21 -7.96 -54.26 -38.29
CA LYS A 21 -7.80 -52.88 -37.81
C LYS A 21 -9.18 -52.21 -37.73
N GLN A 22 -9.59 -51.76 -36.55
CA GLN A 22 -10.86 -51.02 -36.41
C GLN A 22 -10.72 -49.63 -37.03
N PRO A 23 -11.70 -49.17 -37.83
CA PRO A 23 -11.66 -47.84 -38.44
C PRO A 23 -11.70 -46.72 -37.38
N THR A 24 -10.91 -45.66 -37.59
CA THR A 24 -10.85 -44.50 -36.68
C THR A 24 -11.81 -43.39 -37.12
N ILE A 25 -12.51 -42.78 -36.18
CA ILE A 25 -13.41 -41.63 -36.43
C ILE A 25 -12.76 -40.36 -35.88
N ALA A 26 -12.51 -39.37 -36.73
CA ALA A 26 -12.05 -38.05 -36.32
C ALA A 26 -13.07 -37.38 -35.38
N LEU A 27 -12.57 -36.73 -34.34
CA LEU A 27 -13.38 -35.98 -33.38
C LEU A 27 -14.14 -34.85 -34.09
N ASN A 28 -15.37 -34.59 -33.64
CA ASN A 28 -16.06 -33.36 -34.06
C ASN A 28 -15.30 -32.17 -33.45
N SER A 29 -14.88 -31.24 -34.30
CA SER A 29 -14.43 -29.92 -33.85
C SER A 29 -15.61 -29.15 -33.21
N THR A 30 -15.41 -28.50 -32.06
CA THR A 30 -16.42 -27.71 -31.32
C THR A 30 -16.78 -26.37 -32.00
N ALA A 31 -17.79 -25.68 -31.47
CA ALA A 31 -18.91 -24.93 -32.11
C ALA A 31 -18.64 -23.70 -33.05
N SER A 32 -19.73 -22.97 -33.34
CA SER A 32 -19.84 -21.79 -34.21
C SER A 32 -18.93 -20.63 -33.78
N ILE A 33 -18.36 -19.89 -34.75
CA ILE A 33 -17.59 -18.66 -34.50
C ILE A 33 -18.61 -17.54 -34.26
N ALA A 34 -18.81 -17.13 -33.01
CA ALA A 34 -19.71 -16.05 -32.63
C ALA A 34 -18.89 -14.85 -32.13
N THR A 35 -19.01 -13.70 -32.80
CA THR A 35 -18.38 -12.46 -32.37
C THR A 35 -19.21 -11.78 -31.29
N ALA A 36 -18.62 -11.53 -30.12
CA ALA A 36 -19.23 -10.75 -29.06
C ALA A 36 -18.94 -9.25 -29.26
N ARG A 37 -19.96 -8.40 -29.09
CA ARG A 37 -19.85 -6.93 -29.11
C ARG A 37 -20.58 -6.37 -27.91
N ILE A 38 -19.87 -5.64 -27.05
CA ILE A 38 -20.43 -5.17 -25.77
C ILE A 38 -20.04 -3.71 -25.53
N VAL A 39 -21.04 -2.90 -25.18
CA VAL A 39 -20.88 -1.49 -24.79
C VAL A 39 -20.91 -1.36 -23.28
N TYR A 40 -19.93 -0.65 -22.73
CA TYR A 40 -19.88 -0.30 -21.31
C TYR A 40 -20.04 1.20 -21.12
N LEU A 41 -20.92 1.58 -20.20
CA LEU A 41 -21.10 2.94 -19.70
C LEU A 41 -20.24 3.09 -18.43
N TRP A 42 -19.25 3.97 -18.46
CA TRP A 42 -18.29 4.12 -17.35
C TRP A 42 -18.64 5.28 -16.44
N SER A 43 -19.06 6.40 -17.02
CA SER A 43 -19.36 7.61 -16.25
C SER A 43 -20.31 8.52 -17.01
N TRP A 44 -21.14 9.24 -16.27
CA TRP A 44 -21.79 10.44 -16.77
C TRP A 44 -20.75 11.56 -16.78
N GLY A 45 -20.54 12.27 -17.88
CA GLY A 45 -19.56 13.35 -18.01
C GLY A 45 -18.14 12.89 -18.35
N PRO A 46 -17.23 13.86 -18.61
CA PRO A 46 -15.91 13.57 -19.12
C PRO A 46 -15.01 12.93 -18.05
N ILE A 47 -14.30 11.87 -18.43
CA ILE A 47 -13.25 11.21 -17.65
C ILE A 47 -11.94 11.22 -18.43
N VAL A 48 -10.80 11.07 -17.74
CA VAL A 48 -9.51 11.03 -18.43
C VAL A 48 -9.32 9.71 -19.21
N GLY A 49 -9.83 8.59 -18.68
CA GLY A 49 -9.82 7.29 -19.36
C GLY A 49 -8.78 6.31 -18.82
N PRO A 50 -8.44 5.25 -19.58
CA PRO A 50 -7.52 4.21 -19.12
C PRO A 50 -6.12 4.75 -18.74
N VAL A 51 -5.59 4.34 -17.59
CA VAL A 51 -4.33 4.89 -17.04
C VAL A 51 -3.14 4.66 -17.98
N ASP A 52 -3.03 3.45 -18.53
CA ASP A 52 -1.93 2.97 -19.38
C ASP A 52 -2.45 2.46 -20.73
N GLY A 53 -3.49 3.10 -21.27
CA GLY A 53 -4.10 2.71 -22.54
C GLY A 53 -4.61 1.26 -22.53
N LEU A 54 -4.25 0.47 -23.55
CA LEU A 54 -4.70 -0.92 -23.68
C LEU A 54 -4.13 -1.87 -22.63
N ARG A 55 -3.04 -1.50 -21.93
CA ARG A 55 -2.49 -2.30 -20.82
C ARG A 55 -3.42 -2.30 -19.61
N SER A 56 -4.18 -1.24 -19.44
CA SER A 56 -5.18 -1.11 -18.37
C SER A 56 -6.47 -1.89 -18.63
N VAL A 57 -6.70 -2.36 -19.86
CA VAL A 57 -7.90 -3.11 -20.26
C VAL A 57 -7.61 -4.60 -20.15
N LYS A 58 -8.37 -5.31 -19.31
CA LYS A 58 -8.21 -6.74 -19.04
C LYS A 58 -9.47 -7.53 -19.42
N LEU A 59 -9.30 -8.69 -20.05
CA LEU A 59 -10.35 -9.68 -20.30
C LEU A 59 -10.02 -10.95 -19.51
N ASP A 60 -10.95 -11.38 -18.67
CA ASP A 60 -10.77 -12.49 -17.70
C ASP A 60 -9.46 -12.39 -16.90
N GLY A 61 -9.13 -11.16 -16.49
CA GLY A 61 -7.93 -10.84 -15.71
C GLY A 61 -6.65 -10.67 -16.53
N THR A 62 -6.64 -11.00 -17.82
CA THR A 62 -5.47 -10.87 -18.70
C THR A 62 -5.50 -9.53 -19.45
N PRO A 63 -4.43 -8.71 -19.40
CA PRO A 63 -4.40 -7.44 -20.11
C PRO A 63 -4.39 -7.64 -21.64
N LEU A 64 -4.99 -6.71 -22.40
CA LEU A 64 -4.97 -6.79 -23.86
C LEU A 64 -3.56 -6.69 -24.44
N VAL A 65 -2.71 -5.90 -23.79
CA VAL A 65 -1.29 -5.73 -24.09
C VAL A 65 -0.48 -5.97 -22.82
N ALA A 66 0.52 -6.83 -22.88
CA ALA A 66 1.44 -7.10 -21.79
C ALA A 66 2.42 -5.94 -21.54
N GLU A 67 3.16 -6.00 -20.43
CA GLU A 67 4.13 -4.96 -20.03
C GLU A 67 5.28 -4.80 -21.03
N ASP A 68 5.67 -5.87 -21.71
CA ASP A 68 6.68 -5.89 -22.77
C ASP A 68 6.16 -5.37 -24.13
N GLY A 69 4.85 -5.07 -24.23
CA GLY A 69 4.20 -4.61 -25.46
C GLY A 69 3.59 -5.73 -26.31
N THR A 70 3.69 -6.99 -25.89
CA THR A 70 3.08 -8.13 -26.59
C THR A 70 1.55 -8.06 -26.53
N VAL A 71 0.88 -8.25 -27.67
CA VAL A 71 -0.60 -8.28 -27.74
C VAL A 71 -1.09 -9.68 -27.38
N ASN A 72 -1.80 -9.81 -26.26
CA ASN A 72 -2.27 -11.11 -25.77
C ASN A 72 -3.47 -11.65 -26.56
N PHE A 73 -4.32 -10.76 -27.06
CA PHE A 73 -5.53 -11.14 -27.80
C PHE A 73 -5.55 -10.50 -29.20
N PRO A 74 -4.82 -11.10 -30.18
CA PRO A 74 -4.85 -10.64 -31.55
C PRO A 74 -6.28 -10.80 -32.11
N GLY A 75 -6.92 -9.68 -32.44
CA GLY A 75 -8.29 -9.63 -32.96
C GLY A 75 -9.32 -9.00 -32.02
N VAL A 76 -8.98 -8.73 -30.76
CA VAL A 76 -9.81 -7.88 -29.90
C VAL A 76 -9.73 -6.44 -30.39
N LYS A 77 -10.89 -5.81 -30.62
CA LYS A 77 -10.98 -4.37 -30.86
C LYS A 77 -11.56 -3.67 -29.64
N TRP A 78 -10.91 -2.60 -29.25
CA TRP A 78 -11.35 -1.74 -28.15
C TRP A 78 -11.54 -0.31 -28.65
N GLN A 79 -12.69 0.26 -28.35
CA GLN A 79 -12.99 1.68 -28.59
C GLN A 79 -13.34 2.33 -27.26
N PHE A 80 -12.85 3.55 -27.05
CA PHE A 80 -13.17 4.36 -25.87
C PHE A 80 -13.55 5.78 -26.31
N ARG A 81 -14.54 6.36 -25.64
CA ARG A 81 -14.94 7.75 -25.76
C ARG A 81 -15.01 8.35 -24.37
N ASN A 82 -14.37 9.49 -24.22
CA ASN A 82 -14.08 10.08 -22.92
C ASN A 82 -15.29 10.78 -22.28
N GLY A 83 -16.42 10.93 -22.98
CA GLY A 83 -17.63 11.55 -22.43
C GLY A 83 -17.67 13.06 -22.59
N GLU A 84 -16.92 13.63 -23.54
CA GLU A 84 -17.09 15.03 -23.94
C GLU A 84 -18.44 15.27 -24.64
N LEU A 85 -18.85 16.54 -24.72
CA LEU A 85 -20.07 16.93 -25.43
C LEU A 85 -19.98 16.57 -26.92
N ASN A 86 -18.83 16.88 -27.53
CA ASN A 86 -18.54 16.60 -28.92
C ASN A 86 -17.58 15.40 -28.98
N GLN A 87 -18.11 14.18 -29.12
CA GLN A 87 -17.28 12.98 -29.22
C GLN A 87 -17.62 12.16 -30.46
N GLN A 88 -16.61 11.47 -30.98
CA GLN A 88 -16.77 10.62 -32.16
C GLN A 88 -17.74 9.47 -31.88
N ARG A 89 -18.55 9.09 -32.86
CA ARG A 89 -19.44 7.92 -32.77
C ARG A 89 -18.66 6.64 -32.50
N LEU A 90 -19.32 5.66 -31.88
CA LEU A 90 -18.77 4.32 -31.77
C LEU A 90 -19.02 3.53 -33.06
N GLU A 91 -18.01 2.81 -33.53
CA GLU A 91 -18.09 2.06 -34.79
C GLU A 91 -18.54 0.61 -34.54
N GLY A 92 -19.54 0.13 -35.28
CA GLY A 92 -19.91 -1.30 -35.32
C GLY A 92 -20.81 -1.84 -34.19
N ILE A 93 -21.48 -0.97 -33.41
CA ILE A 93 -22.15 -1.36 -32.15
C ILE A 93 -23.64 -1.68 -32.28
N ALA A 94 -24.33 -0.97 -33.14
CA ALA A 94 -25.75 -1.20 -33.36
C ALA A 94 -25.93 -1.32 -34.86
N GLU A 95 -26.53 -2.42 -35.29
CA GLU A 95 -26.84 -2.64 -36.69
C GLU A 95 -28.34 -2.98 -36.80
N SER A 96 -29.02 -2.28 -37.71
CA SER A 96 -30.31 -2.74 -38.19
C SER A 96 -30.02 -3.66 -39.38
N SER A 97 -30.28 -4.95 -39.19
CA SER A 97 -30.07 -5.95 -40.24
C SER A 97 -31.41 -6.45 -40.76
N ASN A 98 -31.61 -6.34 -42.08
CA ASN A 98 -32.72 -7.02 -42.75
C ASN A 98 -32.19 -8.30 -43.39
N GLU A 99 -32.47 -9.45 -42.78
CA GLU A 99 -32.00 -10.76 -43.25
C GLU A 99 -32.96 -11.35 -44.30
N VAL A 100 -32.40 -11.79 -45.42
CA VAL A 100 -33.14 -12.50 -46.46
C VAL A 100 -32.60 -13.92 -46.56
N ASP A 101 -33.44 -14.90 -46.27
CA ASP A 101 -33.14 -16.31 -46.45
C ASP A 101 -32.92 -16.63 -47.93
N VAL A 102 -31.80 -17.30 -48.22
CA VAL A 102 -31.39 -17.68 -49.58
C VAL A 102 -31.46 -19.20 -49.75
N ASN A 103 -30.90 -19.95 -48.79
CA ASN A 103 -30.82 -21.41 -48.75
C ASN A 103 -30.45 -22.06 -50.10
N GLN A 104 -29.44 -21.52 -50.77
CA GLN A 104 -28.99 -21.99 -52.08
C GLN A 104 -27.67 -22.75 -51.96
N GLN A 105 -27.65 -23.98 -52.47
CA GLN A 105 -26.40 -24.75 -52.55
C GLN A 105 -25.41 -24.06 -53.49
N LEU A 106 -24.19 -23.85 -53.02
CA LEU A 106 -23.11 -23.22 -53.75
C LEU A 106 -22.26 -24.28 -54.44
N LEU A 107 -22.21 -24.22 -55.77
CA LEU A 107 -21.44 -25.14 -56.60
C LEU A 107 -20.17 -24.47 -57.15
N SER A 108 -19.10 -25.23 -57.34
CA SER A 108 -17.83 -24.75 -57.90
C SER A 108 -17.98 -24.21 -59.34
N THR A 109 -18.99 -24.71 -60.07
CA THR A 109 -19.30 -24.32 -61.46
C THR A 109 -20.27 -23.15 -61.55
N THR A 110 -21.06 -22.88 -60.50
CA THR A 110 -22.15 -21.89 -60.53
C THR A 110 -22.05 -20.95 -59.34
N PRO A 111 -21.59 -19.70 -59.53
CA PRO A 111 -21.52 -18.72 -58.46
C PRO A 111 -22.91 -18.22 -58.05
N TYR A 112 -23.05 -17.81 -56.80
CA TYR A 112 -24.24 -17.09 -56.34
C TYR A 112 -24.06 -15.59 -56.58
N LEU A 113 -24.99 -14.96 -57.31
CA LEU A 113 -24.97 -13.54 -57.61
C LEU A 113 -26.19 -12.85 -56.99
N ARG A 114 -25.96 -11.73 -56.30
CA ARG A 114 -27.03 -10.90 -55.75
C ARG A 114 -26.72 -9.42 -55.95
N SER A 115 -27.66 -8.69 -56.55
CA SER A 115 -27.57 -7.23 -56.67
C SER A 115 -28.37 -6.56 -55.56
N ILE A 116 -27.79 -5.53 -54.97
CA ILE A 116 -28.34 -4.78 -53.84
C ILE A 116 -28.36 -3.30 -54.22
N ASN A 117 -29.54 -2.68 -54.10
CA ASN A 117 -29.83 -1.33 -54.55
C ASN A 117 -30.39 -0.48 -53.41
N ASN A 118 -29.61 -0.33 -52.33
CA ASN A 118 -29.98 0.50 -51.19
C ASN A 118 -28.78 1.35 -50.77
N PRO A 119 -28.75 2.66 -51.10
CA PRO A 119 -27.58 3.51 -50.88
C PRO A 119 -27.29 3.81 -49.40
N VAL A 120 -28.16 3.39 -48.48
CA VAL A 120 -28.03 3.62 -47.03
C VAL A 120 -27.31 2.46 -46.33
N LEU A 121 -26.92 1.40 -47.06
CA LEU A 121 -26.23 0.26 -46.46
C LEU A 121 -24.75 0.54 -46.22
N ASP A 122 -24.28 0.16 -45.04
CA ASP A 122 -22.86 0.22 -44.66
C ASP A 122 -22.15 -1.12 -44.93
N ALA A 123 -22.88 -2.24 -44.82
CA ALA A 123 -22.31 -3.57 -44.98
C ALA A 123 -23.33 -4.61 -45.47
N LEU A 124 -22.82 -5.76 -45.92
CA LEU A 124 -23.57 -6.99 -46.16
C LEU A 124 -23.09 -8.07 -45.20
N ARG A 125 -24.00 -8.88 -44.67
CA ARG A 125 -23.63 -10.11 -43.96
C ARG A 125 -24.04 -11.32 -44.76
N VAL A 126 -23.11 -12.21 -45.06
CA VAL A 126 -23.36 -13.46 -45.77
C VAL A 126 -23.21 -14.62 -44.81
N ARG A 127 -24.27 -15.40 -44.60
CA ARG A 127 -24.25 -16.61 -43.78
C ARG A 127 -24.09 -17.82 -44.68
N PHE A 128 -23.02 -18.58 -44.48
CA PHE A 128 -22.81 -19.89 -45.08
C PHE A 128 -23.27 -21.00 -44.14
N SER A 129 -23.71 -22.11 -44.71
CA SER A 129 -23.97 -23.32 -43.95
C SER A 129 -23.39 -24.57 -44.63
N TRP A 130 -22.96 -25.51 -43.79
CA TRP A 130 -22.46 -26.83 -44.17
C TRP A 130 -23.20 -27.88 -43.35
N PRO A 131 -24.23 -28.54 -43.93
CA PRO A 131 -25.05 -29.50 -43.21
C PRO A 131 -24.23 -30.63 -42.56
N GLN A 132 -23.25 -31.18 -43.28
CA GLN A 132 -22.30 -32.18 -42.82
C GLN A 132 -20.98 -32.06 -43.59
N LEU A 133 -19.85 -32.25 -42.90
CA LEU A 133 -18.51 -32.35 -43.50
C LEU A 133 -17.86 -33.62 -42.97
N GLN A 134 -17.74 -34.63 -43.83
CA GLN A 134 -17.08 -35.88 -43.51
C GLN A 134 -16.64 -36.60 -44.78
N SER A 135 -15.47 -37.23 -44.74
CA SER A 135 -14.98 -38.10 -45.82
C SER A 135 -14.62 -39.47 -45.26
N GLN A 136 -15.08 -40.54 -45.90
CA GLN A 136 -14.70 -41.91 -45.57
C GLN A 136 -13.59 -42.40 -46.51
N ASP A 137 -12.48 -42.88 -45.96
CA ASP A 137 -11.39 -43.47 -46.74
C ASP A 137 -11.61 -44.99 -47.03
N GLN A 138 -10.76 -45.57 -47.86
CA GLN A 138 -10.84 -46.99 -48.25
C GLN A 138 -10.61 -47.97 -47.08
N SER A 139 -10.07 -47.50 -45.95
CA SER A 139 -9.91 -48.28 -44.71
C SER A 139 -11.09 -48.10 -43.75
N GLY A 140 -12.13 -47.35 -44.15
CA GLY A 140 -13.32 -47.07 -43.36
C GLY A 140 -13.17 -45.92 -42.36
N ASN A 141 -12.03 -45.21 -42.34
CA ASN A 141 -11.81 -44.09 -41.40
C ASN A 141 -12.63 -42.88 -41.83
N ILE A 142 -13.15 -42.12 -40.86
CA ILE A 142 -13.94 -40.90 -41.11
C ILE A 142 -13.08 -39.68 -40.77
N ASN A 143 -12.76 -38.87 -41.78
CA ASN A 143 -11.96 -37.64 -41.69
C ASN A 143 -12.81 -36.39 -41.97
N GLY A 144 -12.25 -35.19 -41.76
CA GLY A 144 -12.88 -33.91 -42.11
C GLY A 144 -12.72 -33.54 -43.59
N VAL A 145 -13.47 -32.52 -44.02
CA VAL A 145 -13.43 -32.00 -45.39
C VAL A 145 -13.02 -30.54 -45.37
N ARG A 146 -12.13 -30.17 -46.31
CA ARG A 146 -11.73 -28.79 -46.58
C ARG A 146 -12.41 -28.25 -47.83
N ILE A 147 -13.01 -27.07 -47.73
CA ILE A 147 -13.64 -26.33 -48.85
C ILE A 147 -13.17 -24.87 -48.79
N ASP A 148 -12.46 -24.43 -49.80
CA ASP A 148 -12.06 -23.04 -50.02
C ASP A 148 -13.17 -22.29 -50.81
N TYR A 149 -13.45 -21.05 -50.45
CA TYR A 149 -14.48 -20.19 -51.05
C TYR A 149 -14.05 -18.72 -51.07
N ALA A 150 -14.68 -17.93 -51.94
CA ALA A 150 -14.39 -16.50 -52.07
C ALA A 150 -15.68 -15.68 -52.28
N ILE A 151 -15.64 -14.41 -51.87
CA ILE A 151 -16.69 -13.43 -52.15
C ILE A 151 -16.06 -12.26 -52.90
N ASP A 152 -16.65 -11.88 -54.02
CA ASP A 152 -16.29 -10.71 -54.80
C ASP A 152 -17.42 -9.69 -54.78
N LEU A 153 -17.07 -8.41 -54.90
CA LEU A 153 -18.02 -7.30 -54.92
C LEU A 153 -17.74 -6.41 -56.14
N ALA A 154 -18.80 -6.05 -56.86
CA ALA A 154 -18.78 -5.03 -57.91
C ALA A 154 -19.59 -3.81 -57.43
N THR A 155 -19.03 -2.61 -57.58
CA THR A 155 -19.65 -1.35 -57.11
C THR A 155 -20.06 -0.51 -58.32
N ASP A 156 -21.31 -0.05 -58.34
CA ASP A 156 -21.92 0.78 -59.39
C ASP A 156 -21.68 0.27 -60.83
N GLY A 157 -21.65 -1.05 -61.01
CA GLY A 157 -21.42 -1.70 -62.32
C GLY A 157 -19.95 -1.84 -62.73
N GLY A 158 -19.00 -1.55 -61.83
CA GLY A 158 -17.57 -1.79 -62.01
C GLY A 158 -17.16 -3.27 -62.02
N PRO A 159 -15.85 -3.58 -62.18
CA PRO A 159 -15.36 -4.95 -62.15
C PRO A 159 -15.56 -5.60 -60.76
N PHE A 160 -15.71 -6.93 -60.74
CA PHE A 160 -15.70 -7.68 -59.49
C PHE A 160 -14.30 -7.66 -58.85
N VAL A 161 -14.22 -7.18 -57.62
CA VAL A 161 -13.01 -7.23 -56.78
C VAL A 161 -13.22 -8.27 -55.70
N GLN A 162 -12.26 -9.17 -55.51
CA GLN A 162 -12.32 -10.16 -54.43
C GLN A 162 -12.17 -9.46 -53.08
N VAL A 163 -13.22 -9.49 -52.25
CA VAL A 163 -13.26 -8.86 -50.92
C VAL A 163 -13.04 -9.85 -49.79
N LEU A 164 -13.27 -11.14 -50.03
CA LEU A 164 -13.01 -12.23 -49.09
C LEU A 164 -12.48 -13.46 -49.82
N ALA A 165 -11.47 -14.11 -49.26
CA ALA A 165 -11.07 -15.48 -49.59
C ALA A 165 -10.84 -16.22 -48.27
N ASP A 166 -11.54 -17.32 -48.06
CA ASP A 166 -11.52 -18.07 -46.79
C ASP A 166 -11.82 -19.55 -47.08
N TYR A 167 -11.77 -20.39 -46.04
CA TYR A 167 -12.02 -21.82 -46.12
C TYR A 167 -12.81 -22.33 -44.92
N VAL A 168 -13.35 -23.53 -45.06
CA VAL A 168 -13.77 -24.38 -43.94
C VAL A 168 -12.94 -25.65 -44.00
N ASP A 169 -12.37 -26.08 -42.88
CA ASP A 169 -11.57 -27.32 -42.79
C ASP A 169 -11.92 -28.04 -41.48
N ARG A 170 -12.91 -28.92 -41.54
CA ARG A 170 -13.40 -29.60 -40.33
C ARG A 170 -14.20 -30.86 -40.61
N LYS A 171 -14.47 -31.60 -39.52
CA LYS A 171 -15.44 -32.70 -39.46
C LYS A 171 -16.64 -32.28 -38.61
N ASN A 172 -17.86 -32.34 -39.15
CA ASN A 172 -19.12 -32.09 -38.44
C ASN A 172 -20.23 -33.04 -38.93
N VAL A 173 -21.08 -33.47 -37.99
CA VAL A 173 -22.25 -34.34 -38.24
C VAL A 173 -23.58 -33.58 -38.11
N THR A 174 -23.54 -32.36 -37.60
CA THR A 174 -24.65 -31.40 -37.47
C THR A 174 -24.35 -30.14 -38.27
N LYS A 175 -25.39 -29.45 -38.76
CA LYS A 175 -25.27 -28.23 -39.56
C LYS A 175 -24.32 -27.23 -38.88
N TYR A 176 -23.27 -26.84 -39.59
CA TYR A 176 -22.34 -25.79 -39.19
C TYR A 176 -22.66 -24.52 -39.96
N GLU A 177 -22.70 -23.37 -39.30
CA GLU A 177 -22.93 -22.08 -39.93
C GLU A 177 -21.78 -21.11 -39.64
N ARG A 178 -21.49 -20.24 -40.60
CA ARG A 178 -20.48 -19.18 -40.46
C ARG A 178 -20.97 -17.92 -41.17
N SER A 179 -20.92 -16.78 -40.48
CA SER A 179 -21.32 -15.49 -41.04
C SER A 179 -20.11 -14.61 -41.32
N HIS A 180 -20.13 -13.91 -42.46
CA HIS A 180 -19.11 -12.93 -42.86
C HIS A 180 -19.73 -11.56 -43.06
N ARG A 181 -19.25 -10.54 -42.36
CA ARG A 181 -19.64 -9.13 -42.60
C ARG A 181 -18.66 -8.51 -43.60
N LEU A 182 -19.19 -7.94 -44.67
CA LEU A 182 -18.47 -7.30 -45.77
C LEU A 182 -18.84 -5.82 -45.78
N ASN A 183 -17.90 -4.94 -45.44
CA ASN A 183 -18.13 -3.50 -45.53
C ASN A 183 -18.25 -3.09 -47.00
N LEU A 184 -19.26 -2.29 -47.31
CA LEU A 184 -19.51 -1.83 -48.66
C LEU A 184 -18.62 -0.60 -48.96
N PRO A 185 -17.93 -0.56 -50.11
CA PRO A 185 -17.25 0.65 -50.56
C PRO A 185 -18.27 1.72 -50.94
N ALA A 186 -17.86 2.99 -50.92
CA ALA A 186 -18.72 4.11 -51.30
C ALA A 186 -19.35 3.89 -52.70
N GLY A 187 -20.68 3.92 -52.76
CA GLY A 187 -21.44 3.62 -53.96
C GLY A 187 -22.94 3.63 -53.69
N SER A 188 -23.73 3.38 -54.73
CA SER A 188 -25.21 3.37 -54.64
C SER A 188 -25.83 2.01 -54.97
N ARG A 189 -25.06 1.15 -55.64
CA ARG A 189 -25.46 -0.21 -56.06
C ARG A 189 -24.27 -1.14 -55.93
N TRP A 190 -24.49 -2.33 -55.39
CA TRP A 190 -23.46 -3.35 -55.30
C TRP A 190 -23.98 -4.69 -55.82
N THR A 191 -23.12 -5.42 -56.52
CA THR A 191 -23.39 -6.81 -56.91
C THR A 191 -22.39 -7.70 -56.22
N MET A 192 -22.88 -8.61 -55.38
CA MET A 192 -22.08 -9.60 -54.69
C MET A 192 -22.03 -10.89 -55.50
N ARG A 193 -20.84 -11.49 -55.59
CA ARG A 193 -20.61 -12.80 -56.21
C ARG A 193 -19.92 -13.73 -55.21
N VAL A 194 -20.60 -14.79 -54.79
CA VAL A 194 -20.01 -15.85 -53.96
C VAL A 194 -19.58 -17.00 -54.84
N ARG A 195 -18.36 -17.51 -54.65
CA ARG A 195 -17.76 -18.61 -55.41
C ARG A 195 -17.25 -19.68 -54.46
N ARG A 196 -17.60 -20.94 -54.73
CA ARG A 196 -16.90 -22.09 -54.18
C ARG A 196 -15.67 -22.36 -55.04
N ILE A 197 -14.49 -22.48 -54.44
CA ILE A 197 -13.22 -22.70 -55.15
C ILE A 197 -12.90 -24.19 -55.24
N THR A 198 -13.08 -24.92 -54.15
CA THR A 198 -12.84 -26.38 -54.14
C THR A 198 -13.95 -27.10 -54.91
N PRO A 199 -13.64 -27.91 -55.94
CA PRO A 199 -14.63 -28.71 -56.64
C PRO A 199 -15.39 -29.68 -55.71
N GLU A 200 -16.62 -30.05 -56.08
CA GLU A 200 -17.39 -31.07 -55.38
C GLU A 200 -16.71 -32.43 -55.48
N ALA A 201 -16.66 -33.15 -54.37
CA ALA A 201 -16.08 -34.49 -54.33
C ALA A 201 -16.88 -35.52 -55.16
N ASN A 202 -18.18 -35.27 -55.40
CA ASN A 202 -19.08 -36.11 -56.21
C ASN A 202 -19.02 -37.61 -55.83
N SER A 203 -18.91 -37.90 -54.54
CA SER A 203 -18.75 -39.25 -54.00
C SER A 203 -19.76 -39.49 -52.87
N SER A 204 -20.38 -40.67 -52.82
CA SER A 204 -21.23 -41.06 -51.68
C SER A 204 -20.44 -41.20 -50.38
N LEU A 205 -19.12 -41.31 -50.46
CA LEU A 205 -18.20 -41.40 -49.33
C LEU A 205 -17.76 -40.04 -48.79
N VAL A 206 -18.09 -38.93 -49.47
CA VAL A 206 -17.69 -37.57 -49.05
C VAL A 206 -18.91 -36.66 -48.98
N GLN A 207 -19.16 -36.08 -47.81
CA GLN A 207 -20.17 -35.05 -47.59
C GLN A 207 -19.46 -33.70 -47.56
N ASP A 208 -19.73 -32.85 -48.55
CA ASP A 208 -19.04 -31.57 -48.76
C ASP A 208 -20.00 -30.46 -49.26
N ALA A 209 -21.29 -30.56 -48.89
CA ALA A 209 -22.28 -29.59 -49.31
C ALA A 209 -22.09 -28.24 -48.61
N MET A 210 -22.08 -27.16 -49.39
CA MET A 210 -21.97 -25.78 -48.93
C MET A 210 -23.17 -24.99 -49.44
N PHE A 211 -23.77 -24.15 -48.60
CA PHE A 211 -24.92 -23.32 -48.94
C PHE A 211 -24.64 -21.85 -48.60
N VAL A 212 -25.19 -20.96 -49.41
CA VAL A 212 -25.47 -19.58 -48.99
C VAL A 212 -26.82 -19.62 -48.27
N GLU A 213 -26.78 -19.58 -46.95
CA GLU A 213 -27.96 -19.72 -46.09
C GLU A 213 -28.81 -18.44 -46.13
N ALA A 214 -28.18 -17.29 -45.91
CA ALA A 214 -28.85 -16.01 -45.85
C ALA A 214 -27.89 -14.87 -46.22
N VAL A 215 -28.47 -13.76 -46.66
CA VAL A 215 -27.76 -12.49 -46.84
C VAL A 215 -28.54 -11.41 -46.13
N ALA A 216 -27.90 -10.72 -45.19
CA ALA A 216 -28.48 -9.59 -44.49
C ALA A 216 -27.90 -8.27 -45.00
N GLU A 217 -28.80 -7.31 -45.24
CA GLU A 217 -28.47 -5.92 -45.51
C GLU A 217 -28.29 -5.20 -44.17
N VAL A 218 -27.12 -4.60 -43.94
CA VAL A 218 -26.73 -4.05 -42.64
C VAL A 218 -26.60 -2.53 -42.74
N VAL A 219 -27.38 -1.82 -41.94
CA VAL A 219 -27.23 -0.37 -41.67
C VAL A 219 -26.70 -0.22 -40.26
N ASP A 220 -25.57 0.45 -40.08
CA ASP A 220 -25.07 0.80 -38.76
C ASP A 220 -25.95 1.92 -38.17
N SER A 221 -26.38 1.75 -36.93
CA SER A 221 -27.18 2.72 -36.17
C SER A 221 -26.23 3.71 -35.50
N ASP A 222 -26.40 4.99 -35.84
CA ASP A 222 -25.61 6.12 -35.35
C ASP A 222 -26.03 6.51 -33.92
N GLN A 223 -25.54 5.78 -32.92
CA GLN A 223 -25.71 6.17 -31.52
C GLN A 223 -24.53 7.04 -31.05
N GLU A 224 -24.82 8.32 -30.84
CA GLU A 224 -23.95 9.23 -30.11
C GLU A 224 -24.30 9.21 -28.62
N PHE A 225 -23.29 9.23 -27.75
CA PHE A 225 -23.46 9.16 -26.29
C PHE A 225 -23.04 10.47 -25.60
N PRO A 226 -23.50 11.65 -26.02
CA PRO A 226 -22.95 12.92 -25.54
C PRO A 226 -22.95 13.00 -24.01
N LEU A 227 -21.89 13.61 -23.45
CA LEU A 227 -21.72 13.71 -21.98
C LEU A 227 -21.74 12.36 -21.25
N THR A 228 -21.36 11.27 -21.92
CA THR A 228 -21.29 9.94 -21.32
C THR A 228 -20.02 9.23 -21.79
N ALA A 229 -19.17 8.84 -20.85
CA ALA A 229 -17.98 8.07 -21.12
C ALA A 229 -18.35 6.61 -21.40
N VAL A 230 -17.99 6.12 -22.58
CA VAL A 230 -18.38 4.80 -23.08
C VAL A 230 -17.19 4.07 -23.66
N SER A 231 -17.21 2.74 -23.57
CA SER A 231 -16.31 1.92 -24.35
C SER A 231 -17.05 0.78 -25.03
N CYS A 232 -16.39 0.21 -26.03
CA CYS A 232 -16.85 -1.00 -26.69
C CYS A 232 -15.72 -1.99 -26.86
N VAL A 233 -16.02 -3.26 -26.60
CA VAL A 233 -15.14 -4.38 -26.90
C VAL A 233 -15.79 -5.29 -27.95
N GLU A 234 -15.03 -5.65 -28.98
CA GLU A 234 -15.39 -6.65 -30.00
C GLU A 234 -14.33 -7.76 -30.02
N TYR A 235 -14.74 -9.02 -29.89
CA TYR A 235 -13.84 -10.17 -29.94
C TYR A 235 -14.56 -11.48 -30.31
N ASP A 236 -13.81 -12.52 -30.67
CA ASP A 236 -14.36 -13.86 -30.94
C ASP A 236 -14.61 -14.61 -29.62
N ALA A 237 -15.87 -14.92 -29.31
CA ALA A 237 -16.24 -15.61 -28.08
C ALA A 237 -15.58 -17.00 -27.96
N GLN A 238 -15.14 -17.61 -29.07
CA GLN A 238 -14.41 -18.88 -29.03
C GLN A 238 -13.07 -18.76 -28.28
N GLN A 239 -12.43 -17.59 -28.25
CA GLN A 239 -11.21 -17.37 -27.47
C GLN A 239 -11.42 -17.59 -25.97
N PHE A 240 -12.68 -17.50 -25.50
CA PHE A 240 -13.08 -17.65 -24.10
C PHE A 240 -14.06 -18.81 -23.90
N GLY A 241 -13.92 -19.87 -24.71
CA GLY A 241 -14.72 -21.10 -24.57
C GLY A 241 -16.19 -20.97 -24.93
N GLY A 242 -16.59 -19.87 -25.59
CA GLY A 242 -17.98 -19.56 -25.95
C GLY A 242 -18.71 -18.69 -24.93
N ASP A 243 -18.09 -18.33 -23.80
CA ASP A 243 -18.64 -17.43 -22.79
C ASP A 243 -18.23 -15.97 -23.04
N ILE A 244 -18.97 -15.04 -22.42
CA ILE A 244 -18.61 -13.61 -22.43
C ILE A 244 -17.52 -13.37 -21.37
N ALA A 245 -16.33 -12.96 -21.82
CA ALA A 245 -15.21 -12.59 -20.97
C ALA A 245 -15.57 -11.42 -20.04
N LYS A 246 -15.14 -11.52 -18.78
CA LYS A 246 -15.28 -10.44 -17.81
C LYS A 246 -14.28 -9.33 -18.14
N ILE A 247 -14.77 -8.12 -18.36
CA ILE A 247 -13.91 -6.95 -18.55
C ILE A 247 -13.55 -6.29 -17.20
N ALA A 248 -12.31 -5.84 -17.09
CA ALA A 248 -11.87 -4.92 -16.05
C ALA A 248 -10.99 -3.83 -16.68
N VAL A 249 -11.19 -2.57 -16.29
CA VAL A 249 -10.40 -1.45 -16.83
C VAL A 249 -9.93 -0.56 -15.70
N LEU A 250 -8.62 -0.34 -15.61
CA LEU A 250 -8.06 0.66 -14.70
C LEU A 250 -8.20 2.05 -15.34
N MET A 251 -9.07 2.89 -14.77
CA MET A 251 -9.39 4.21 -15.29
C MET A 251 -9.02 5.34 -14.32
N ARG A 252 -8.55 6.46 -14.88
CA ARG A 252 -8.63 7.75 -14.22
C ARG A 252 -10.07 8.24 -14.31
N GLY A 253 -10.64 8.55 -13.15
CA GLY A 253 -12.04 8.91 -12.98
C GLY A 253 -12.43 10.28 -13.56
N ARG A 254 -13.50 10.83 -12.99
CA ARG A 254 -14.16 12.05 -13.48
C ARG A 254 -13.26 13.28 -13.41
N ILE A 255 -13.35 14.12 -14.44
CA ILE A 255 -12.85 15.49 -14.40
C ILE A 255 -13.85 16.34 -13.59
N VAL A 256 -13.35 17.04 -12.57
CA VAL A 256 -14.16 17.83 -11.63
C VAL A 256 -13.65 19.26 -11.52
N ARG A 257 -14.47 20.12 -10.91
CA ARG A 257 -14.08 21.49 -10.58
C ARG A 257 -13.10 21.51 -9.43
N VAL A 258 -11.92 22.07 -9.69
CA VAL A 258 -10.87 22.30 -8.68
C VAL A 258 -10.45 23.78 -8.68
N PRO A 259 -9.84 24.30 -7.60
CA PRO A 259 -9.34 25.66 -7.57
C PRO A 259 -8.40 25.95 -8.73
N ALA A 260 -8.51 27.15 -9.31
CA ALA A 260 -7.67 27.54 -10.43
C ALA A 260 -6.16 27.51 -10.09
N ASN A 261 -5.81 27.81 -8.82
CA ASN A 261 -4.45 27.80 -8.30
C ASN A 261 -3.96 26.42 -7.82
N TYR A 262 -4.77 25.35 -7.93
CA TYR A 262 -4.39 24.00 -7.53
C TYR A 262 -3.87 23.18 -8.71
N ASP A 263 -2.74 22.51 -8.56
CA ASP A 263 -2.25 21.51 -9.51
C ASP A 263 -2.52 20.10 -8.95
N PRO A 264 -3.43 19.31 -9.56
CA PRO A 264 -3.78 17.99 -9.06
C PRO A 264 -2.72 16.91 -9.28
N GLU A 265 -1.78 17.09 -10.22
CA GLU A 265 -0.72 16.10 -10.46
C GLU A 265 0.39 16.25 -9.42
N THR A 266 0.83 17.48 -9.18
CA THR A 266 1.86 17.78 -8.16
C THR A 266 1.29 17.97 -6.76
N ARG A 267 -0.05 18.11 -6.63
CA ARG A 267 -0.79 18.40 -5.39
C ARG A 267 -0.36 19.69 -4.70
N THR A 268 0.03 20.68 -5.50
CA THR A 268 0.51 21.97 -5.01
C THR A 268 -0.53 23.08 -5.20
N TYR A 269 -0.45 24.10 -4.34
CA TYR A 269 -1.35 25.25 -4.37
C TYR A 269 -0.52 26.51 -4.57
N ALA A 270 -0.70 27.16 -5.72
CA ALA A 270 0.04 28.36 -6.08
C ALA A 270 -0.37 29.55 -5.17
N THR A 271 0.62 30.32 -4.75
CA THR A 271 0.46 31.58 -3.99
C THR A 271 0.60 32.82 -4.88
N SER A 272 0.74 32.65 -6.19
CA SER A 272 0.76 33.75 -7.16
C SER A 272 0.26 33.26 -8.52
N GLY A 273 -0.14 34.19 -9.39
CA GLY A 273 -0.66 33.90 -10.73
C GLY A 273 -2.18 33.78 -10.80
N ALA A 274 -2.68 33.13 -11.86
CA ALA A 274 -4.11 32.99 -12.10
C ALA A 274 -4.82 32.22 -10.97
N GLY A 275 -5.94 32.73 -10.51
CA GLY A 275 -6.70 32.14 -9.40
C GLY A 275 -6.20 32.52 -8.00
N THR A 276 -5.33 33.54 -7.89
CA THR A 276 -4.81 34.02 -6.60
C THR A 276 -5.04 35.51 -6.42
N SER A 277 -5.33 35.92 -5.18
CA SER A 277 -5.44 37.31 -4.72
C SER A 277 -4.70 37.43 -3.39
N ASN A 278 -3.69 38.31 -3.31
CA ASN A 278 -2.86 38.50 -2.10
C ASN A 278 -2.25 37.20 -1.52
N GLY A 279 -1.84 36.26 -2.37
CA GLY A 279 -1.25 35.01 -1.90
C GLY A 279 -2.24 33.89 -1.56
N ILE A 280 -3.54 34.14 -1.69
CA ILE A 280 -4.61 33.23 -1.32
C ILE A 280 -5.46 32.93 -2.56
N TRP A 281 -6.09 31.76 -2.60
CA TRP A 281 -7.07 31.44 -3.64
C TRP A 281 -8.20 32.49 -3.70
N ASP A 282 -8.56 32.94 -4.89
CA ASP A 282 -9.56 34.00 -5.11
C ASP A 282 -11.01 33.49 -5.26
N GLY A 283 -11.22 32.17 -5.20
CA GLY A 283 -12.53 31.53 -5.35
C GLY A 283 -12.86 31.07 -6.77
N THR A 284 -11.94 31.21 -7.73
CA THR A 284 -12.12 30.75 -9.12
C THR A 284 -11.76 29.28 -9.33
N PHE A 285 -12.41 28.61 -10.29
CA PHE A 285 -12.25 27.17 -10.55
C PHE A 285 -11.78 26.88 -11.98
N LYS A 286 -11.18 25.70 -12.16
CA LYS A 286 -10.88 25.05 -13.45
C LYS A 286 -11.33 23.59 -13.42
N GLU A 287 -11.48 22.97 -14.58
CA GLU A 287 -11.82 21.54 -14.69
C GLU A 287 -10.53 20.72 -14.74
N ALA A 288 -10.36 19.74 -13.84
CA ALA A 288 -9.23 18.82 -13.85
C ALA A 288 -9.58 17.50 -13.15
N TYR A 289 -8.86 16.42 -13.48
CA TYR A 289 -8.96 15.17 -12.74
C TYR A 289 -8.21 15.28 -11.41
N THR A 290 -8.85 14.85 -10.32
CA THR A 290 -8.23 14.69 -9.01
C THR A 290 -8.93 13.56 -8.24
N ASN A 291 -8.20 12.93 -7.34
CA ASN A 291 -8.75 11.99 -6.36
C ASN A 291 -8.67 12.55 -4.93
N ASN A 292 -8.52 13.88 -4.78
CA ASN A 292 -8.63 14.55 -3.49
C ASN A 292 -10.10 14.49 -3.02
N PRO A 293 -10.39 13.90 -1.84
CA PRO A 293 -11.77 13.72 -1.37
C PRO A 293 -12.55 15.02 -1.22
N ALA A 294 -11.90 16.14 -0.90
CA ALA A 294 -12.58 17.43 -0.72
C ALA A 294 -13.22 17.94 -2.02
N TRP A 295 -12.51 17.81 -3.15
CA TRP A 295 -13.04 18.22 -4.46
C TRP A 295 -14.06 17.22 -5.02
N VAL A 296 -13.92 15.94 -4.67
CA VAL A 296 -14.95 14.92 -4.96
C VAL A 296 -16.25 15.23 -4.20
N CYS A 297 -16.18 15.59 -2.91
CA CYS A 297 -17.33 16.07 -2.13
C CYS A 297 -17.99 17.30 -2.77
N TYR A 298 -17.18 18.27 -3.21
CA TYR A 298 -17.68 19.49 -3.84
C TYR A 298 -18.45 19.20 -5.14
N ASP A 299 -17.91 18.33 -6.00
CA ASP A 299 -18.56 17.92 -7.24
C ASP A 299 -19.88 17.19 -6.97
N LEU A 300 -19.88 16.19 -6.06
CA LEU A 300 -21.09 15.43 -5.73
C LEU A 300 -22.17 16.32 -5.09
N ALA A 301 -21.78 17.32 -4.29
CA ALA A 301 -22.74 18.24 -3.68
C ALA A 301 -23.43 19.14 -4.73
N LEU A 302 -22.72 19.52 -5.80
CA LEU A 302 -23.21 20.51 -6.77
C LEU A 302 -23.70 19.91 -8.10
N ASN A 303 -23.43 18.64 -8.38
CA ASN A 303 -23.83 18.08 -9.65
C ASN A 303 -25.35 17.86 -9.72
N PRO A 304 -26.05 18.34 -10.76
CA PRO A 304 -27.50 18.19 -10.87
C PRO A 304 -27.93 16.75 -11.18
N TYR A 305 -27.12 15.95 -11.87
CA TYR A 305 -27.56 14.65 -12.40
C TYR A 305 -27.40 13.49 -11.42
N TYR A 306 -26.29 13.46 -10.68
CA TYR A 306 -25.96 12.37 -9.75
C TYR A 306 -25.69 12.87 -8.33
N GLY A 307 -25.95 14.15 -8.08
CA GLY A 307 -25.67 14.83 -6.83
C GLY A 307 -26.86 15.64 -6.31
N LEU A 308 -26.57 16.65 -5.49
CA LEU A 308 -27.57 17.54 -4.89
C LEU A 308 -27.78 18.86 -5.65
N GLY A 309 -27.21 19.01 -6.86
CA GLY A 309 -27.18 20.27 -7.61
C GLY A 309 -28.53 20.90 -7.97
N HIS A 310 -29.62 20.12 -7.94
CA HIS A 310 -30.98 20.66 -8.11
C HIS A 310 -31.53 21.35 -6.85
N ARG A 311 -30.92 21.12 -5.68
CA ARG A 311 -31.35 21.65 -4.39
C ARG A 311 -30.33 22.60 -3.76
N ILE A 312 -29.07 22.50 -4.18
CA ILE A 312 -27.94 23.19 -3.57
C ILE A 312 -27.12 23.83 -4.69
N ASP A 313 -26.78 25.10 -4.51
CA ASP A 313 -25.88 25.82 -5.41
C ASP A 313 -24.53 26.11 -4.74
N ALA A 314 -23.58 26.65 -5.51
CA ALA A 314 -22.21 26.90 -5.04
C ALA A 314 -22.12 27.90 -3.88
N THR A 315 -23.14 28.73 -3.65
CA THR A 315 -23.20 29.68 -2.51
C THR A 315 -23.63 29.01 -1.21
N MET A 316 -24.27 27.84 -1.32
CA MET A 316 -24.73 27.02 -0.20
C MET A 316 -23.70 25.95 0.20
N VAL A 317 -22.44 26.07 -0.22
CA VAL A 317 -21.35 25.17 0.17
C VAL A 317 -20.15 26.00 0.64
N ASP A 318 -19.64 25.70 1.85
CA ASP A 318 -18.43 26.36 2.36
C ASP A 318 -17.17 25.87 1.62
N ARG A 319 -16.91 26.50 0.48
CA ARG A 319 -15.73 26.23 -0.35
C ARG A 319 -14.42 26.61 0.32
N TRP A 320 -14.42 27.55 1.27
CA TRP A 320 -13.20 28.02 1.93
C TRP A 320 -12.70 27.00 2.94
N ASN A 321 -13.60 26.38 3.70
CA ASN A 321 -13.22 25.30 4.60
C ASN A 321 -12.81 24.04 3.81
N LEU A 322 -13.54 23.70 2.75
CA LEU A 322 -13.16 22.61 1.84
C LEU A 322 -11.76 22.81 1.26
N TYR A 323 -11.37 24.04 0.89
CA TYR A 323 -10.03 24.34 0.41
C TYR A 323 -8.95 23.99 1.46
N ARG A 324 -9.18 24.31 2.74
CA ARG A 324 -8.25 23.94 3.84
C ARG A 324 -8.17 22.43 4.03
N ILE A 325 -9.31 21.73 3.97
CA ILE A 325 -9.36 20.26 4.06
C ILE A 325 -8.62 19.64 2.87
N ALA A 326 -8.79 20.18 1.66
CA ALA A 326 -8.12 19.72 0.46
C ALA A 326 -6.59 19.81 0.62
N GLN A 327 -6.09 20.93 1.13
CA GLN A 327 -4.66 21.11 1.43
C GLN A 327 -4.16 20.09 2.45
N TYR A 328 -4.96 19.78 3.48
CA TYR A 328 -4.62 18.76 4.48
C TYR A 328 -4.57 17.34 3.88
N CYS A 329 -5.51 17.00 2.99
CA CYS A 329 -5.54 15.70 2.29
C CYS A 329 -4.34 15.51 1.35
N ASP A 330 -3.88 16.60 0.72
CA ASP A 330 -2.78 16.61 -0.25
C ASP A 330 -1.37 16.63 0.38
N GLN A 331 -1.25 16.80 1.70
CA GLN A 331 0.06 16.75 2.36
C GLN A 331 0.70 15.37 2.16
N MET A 332 1.96 15.36 1.72
CA MET A 332 2.73 14.14 1.52
C MET A 332 3.18 13.60 2.88
N VAL A 333 2.77 12.37 3.18
CA VAL A 333 3.12 11.64 4.40
C VAL A 333 3.82 10.33 4.06
N PRO A 334 4.53 9.68 5.01
CA PRO A 334 5.12 8.38 4.77
C PRO A 334 4.08 7.32 4.41
N ASN A 335 4.41 6.46 3.46
CA ASN A 335 3.55 5.36 3.03
C ASN A 335 3.73 4.05 3.83
N GLY A 336 4.56 4.06 4.88
CA GLY A 336 4.90 2.87 5.68
C GLY A 336 5.93 1.93 5.03
N MET A 337 6.34 2.17 3.77
CA MET A 337 7.26 1.34 2.99
C MET A 337 8.52 2.08 2.53
N GLY A 338 8.80 3.26 3.11
CA GLY A 338 9.97 4.10 2.78
C GLY A 338 9.75 5.12 1.65
N GLY A 339 8.51 5.29 1.18
CA GLY A 339 8.09 6.31 0.21
C GLY A 339 7.13 7.34 0.80
N MET A 340 6.70 8.29 -0.04
CA MET A 340 5.73 9.33 0.32
C MET A 340 4.48 9.21 -0.56
N HIS A 341 3.31 9.50 0.01
CA HIS A 341 2.03 9.53 -0.70
C HIS A 341 1.13 10.60 -0.07
N PRO A 342 0.12 11.12 -0.80
CA PRO A 342 -0.87 12.02 -0.22
C PRO A 342 -1.53 11.42 1.02
N ARG A 343 -1.81 12.25 2.03
CA ARG A 343 -2.40 11.82 3.30
C ARG A 343 -3.71 11.07 3.10
N MET A 344 -4.60 11.62 2.27
CA MET A 344 -5.92 11.04 2.00
C MET A 344 -6.26 11.13 0.51
N THR A 345 -6.70 10.01 -0.05
CA THR A 345 -7.23 9.92 -1.41
C THR A 345 -8.59 9.23 -1.41
N CYS A 346 -9.38 9.49 -2.45
CA CYS A 346 -10.70 8.91 -2.65
C CYS A 346 -10.77 8.30 -4.06
N ASN A 347 -10.82 6.97 -4.12
CA ASN A 347 -11.05 6.23 -5.36
C ASN A 347 -12.31 5.38 -5.18
N ILE A 348 -13.44 5.86 -5.72
CA ILE A 348 -14.74 5.21 -5.59
C ILE A 348 -15.43 5.07 -6.94
N TYR A 349 -16.31 4.07 -7.03
CA TYR A 349 -17.22 3.88 -8.16
C TYR A 349 -18.65 3.66 -7.65
N LEU A 350 -19.54 4.61 -7.97
CA LEU A 350 -20.93 4.61 -7.51
C LEU A 350 -21.82 3.87 -8.51
N GLN A 351 -22.36 2.72 -8.09
CA GLN A 351 -23.16 1.83 -8.96
C GLN A 351 -24.66 1.91 -8.74
N LYS A 352 -25.08 2.26 -7.52
CA LYS A 352 -26.48 2.21 -7.09
C LYS A 352 -26.87 3.55 -6.48
N GLN A 353 -28.14 3.90 -6.63
CA GLN A 353 -28.71 5.05 -5.95
C GLN A 353 -28.69 4.81 -4.44
N ALA A 354 -28.22 5.82 -3.69
CA ALA A 354 -28.19 5.86 -2.24
C ALA A 354 -28.69 7.23 -1.75
N ASP A 355 -28.98 7.34 -0.46
CA ASP A 355 -29.35 8.63 0.14
C ASP A 355 -28.16 9.60 0.07
N ALA A 356 -28.38 10.78 -0.51
CA ALA A 356 -27.30 11.72 -0.84
C ALA A 356 -26.57 12.25 0.41
N TYR A 357 -27.29 12.45 1.51
CA TYR A 357 -26.67 12.88 2.76
C TYR A 357 -25.78 11.79 3.35
N ALA A 358 -26.21 10.51 3.30
CA ALA A 358 -25.39 9.38 3.70
C ALA A 358 -24.11 9.27 2.87
N VAL A 359 -24.20 9.44 1.54
CA VAL A 359 -23.00 9.40 0.66
C VAL A 359 -22.04 10.55 0.97
N LEU A 360 -22.54 11.77 1.23
CA LEU A 360 -21.69 12.89 1.65
C LEU A 360 -21.05 12.64 3.03
N GLN A 361 -21.74 11.95 3.92
CA GLN A 361 -21.21 11.56 5.23
C GLN A 361 -20.10 10.50 5.08
N ASP A 362 -20.30 9.48 4.23
CA ASP A 362 -19.30 8.45 3.94
C ASP A 362 -18.04 9.05 3.27
N LEU A 363 -18.23 9.97 2.32
CA LEU A 363 -17.11 10.70 1.72
C LEU A 363 -16.39 11.60 2.72
N SER A 364 -17.11 12.22 3.65
CA SER A 364 -16.50 13.04 4.71
C SER A 364 -15.70 12.20 5.69
N ALA A 365 -16.08 10.94 5.91
CA ALA A 365 -15.34 10.03 6.79
C ALA A 365 -13.91 9.74 6.28
N ILE A 366 -13.64 9.87 4.97
CA ILE A 366 -12.30 9.68 4.37
C ILE A 366 -11.26 10.62 5.00
N PHE A 367 -11.63 11.88 5.24
CA PHE A 367 -10.78 12.86 5.93
C PHE A 367 -11.13 13.01 7.41
N HIS A 368 -11.70 11.95 8.01
CA HIS A 368 -12.09 11.88 9.41
C HIS A 368 -13.06 13.00 9.82
N GLY A 369 -13.95 13.34 8.90
CA GLY A 369 -14.82 14.49 8.96
C GLY A 369 -16.30 14.19 9.08
N MET A 370 -17.10 15.24 8.92
CA MET A 370 -18.55 15.15 8.78
C MET A 370 -19.09 16.26 7.88
N SER A 371 -20.18 15.98 7.18
CA SER A 371 -20.97 16.97 6.47
C SER A 371 -22.15 17.40 7.33
N THR A 372 -22.35 18.70 7.53
CA THR A 372 -23.46 19.24 8.33
C THR A 372 -24.14 20.40 7.60
N TRP A 373 -25.46 20.52 7.76
CA TRP A 373 -26.21 21.71 7.33
C TRP A 373 -26.29 22.70 8.49
N ASP A 374 -25.75 23.91 8.33
CA ASP A 374 -25.71 24.92 9.39
C ASP A 374 -26.95 25.84 9.43
N GLY A 375 -27.93 25.59 8.55
CA GLY A 375 -29.12 26.42 8.35
C GLY A 375 -29.10 27.22 7.04
N SER A 376 -27.92 27.48 6.47
CA SER A 376 -27.74 28.25 5.22
C SER A 376 -26.87 27.54 4.19
N GLN A 377 -25.88 26.78 4.63
CA GLN A 377 -24.90 26.12 3.78
C GLN A 377 -24.54 24.73 4.31
N ILE A 378 -24.15 23.83 3.40
CA ILE A 378 -23.43 22.61 3.76
C ILE A 378 -22.01 23.01 4.13
N THR A 379 -21.63 22.64 5.35
CA THR A 379 -20.26 22.76 5.86
C THR A 379 -19.67 21.36 6.00
N PHE A 380 -18.53 21.14 5.34
CA PHE A 380 -17.70 19.97 5.53
C PHE A 380 -16.65 20.29 6.58
N ASN A 381 -16.47 19.41 7.56
CA ASN A 381 -15.49 19.56 8.62
C ASN A 381 -14.55 18.37 8.65
N ALA A 382 -13.29 18.57 9.03
CA ALA A 382 -12.30 17.51 9.20
C ALA A 382 -11.67 17.61 10.60
N ASP A 383 -11.37 16.47 11.22
CA ASP A 383 -10.53 16.46 12.42
C ASP A 383 -9.06 16.62 12.01
N MET A 384 -8.54 17.83 12.15
CA MET A 384 -7.19 18.22 11.73
C MET A 384 -6.57 19.17 12.77
N PRO A 385 -5.23 19.34 12.79
CA PRO A 385 -4.57 20.29 13.68
C PRO A 385 -5.13 21.70 13.52
N GLY A 386 -5.47 22.35 14.64
CA GLY A 386 -5.98 23.71 14.62
C GLY A 386 -5.93 24.40 15.99
N ASP A 387 -5.87 25.72 15.96
CA ASP A 387 -5.99 26.53 17.17
C ASP A 387 -7.47 26.67 17.59
N PRO A 388 -7.75 26.80 18.90
CA PRO A 388 -9.10 27.03 19.37
C PRO A 388 -9.69 28.35 18.83
N VAL A 389 -10.89 28.29 18.25
CA VAL A 389 -11.60 29.45 17.69
C VAL A 389 -12.22 30.35 18.77
N TYR A 390 -12.60 29.75 19.90
CA TYR A 390 -13.24 30.44 21.01
C TYR A 390 -12.90 29.78 22.34
N THR A 391 -13.07 30.51 23.44
CA THR A 391 -12.79 30.00 24.79
C THR A 391 -13.99 30.13 25.72
N TYR A 392 -14.19 29.11 26.56
CA TYR A 392 -15.20 29.10 27.61
C TYR A 392 -14.58 28.91 28.98
N ASN A 393 -15.16 29.56 29.97
CA ASN A 393 -14.85 29.40 31.38
C ASN A 393 -16.17 29.37 32.19
N PRO A 394 -16.13 29.08 33.50
CA PRO A 394 -17.35 28.89 34.29
C PRO A 394 -18.24 30.13 34.39
N SER A 395 -17.72 31.34 34.10
CA SER A 395 -18.51 32.58 34.09
C SER A 395 -19.33 32.79 32.81
N GLN A 396 -19.05 32.00 31.76
CA GLN A 396 -19.79 31.99 30.49
C GLN A 396 -20.74 30.80 30.39
N ILE A 397 -20.44 29.72 31.12
CA ILE A 397 -21.22 28.49 31.13
C ILE A 397 -22.39 28.66 32.12
N LEU A 398 -23.59 28.36 31.64
CA LEU A 398 -24.84 28.43 32.41
C LEU A 398 -24.86 27.36 33.51
N ASN A 399 -25.89 27.38 34.38
CA ASN A 399 -26.02 26.45 35.51
C ASN A 399 -24.80 26.45 36.44
N ASN A 400 -24.34 27.66 36.82
CA ASN A 400 -23.18 27.86 37.70
C ASN A 400 -21.87 27.28 37.16
N GLY A 401 -21.70 27.23 35.83
CA GLY A 401 -20.47 26.76 35.21
C GLY A 401 -20.31 25.24 35.16
N GLU A 402 -21.40 24.49 35.35
CA GLU A 402 -21.39 23.03 35.37
C GLU A 402 -21.13 22.44 33.97
N ILE A 403 -20.16 21.53 33.88
CA ILE A 403 -19.82 20.77 32.68
C ILE A 403 -20.07 19.30 32.95
N GLN A 404 -20.92 18.68 32.14
CA GLN A 404 -21.18 17.25 32.23
C GLN A 404 -20.13 16.47 31.42
N TYR A 405 -19.26 15.74 32.11
CA TYR A 405 -18.33 14.82 31.46
C TYR A 405 -18.90 13.41 31.42
N SER A 406 -18.67 12.72 30.31
CA SER A 406 -18.86 11.27 30.20
C SER A 406 -17.54 10.61 29.77
N GLY A 407 -17.52 9.28 29.67
CA GLY A 407 -16.33 8.57 29.21
C GLY A 407 -16.55 7.06 29.14
N THR A 408 -15.72 6.40 28.34
CA THR A 408 -15.69 4.94 28.22
C THR A 408 -14.74 4.33 29.25
N ARG A 409 -15.09 3.14 29.76
CA ARG A 409 -14.23 2.38 30.68
C ARG A 409 -12.99 1.92 29.91
N ALA A 410 -11.82 2.00 30.52
CA ALA A 410 -10.55 1.65 29.87
C ALA A 410 -10.56 0.25 29.24
N ARG A 411 -11.13 -0.75 29.93
CA ARG A 411 -11.22 -2.14 29.45
C ARG A 411 -12.17 -2.36 28.27
N ASP A 412 -13.11 -1.42 28.05
CA ASP A 412 -14.10 -1.52 26.97
C ASP A 412 -13.57 -0.83 25.70
N ARG A 413 -12.37 -0.22 25.76
CA ARG A 413 -11.76 0.46 24.61
C ARG A 413 -11.08 -0.52 23.69
N HIS A 414 -11.18 -0.26 22.39
CA HIS A 414 -10.55 -1.09 21.38
C HIS A 414 -9.03 -0.88 21.34
N ASN A 415 -8.32 -1.95 21.00
CA ASN A 415 -6.87 -1.99 20.89
C ASN A 415 -6.38 -2.74 19.64
N LEU A 416 -7.34 -3.23 18.83
CA LEU A 416 -7.13 -3.77 17.50
C LEU A 416 -8.18 -3.15 16.57
N ALA A 417 -7.75 -2.56 15.47
CA ALA A 417 -8.62 -2.11 14.40
C ALA A 417 -8.44 -2.99 13.16
N MET A 418 -9.51 -3.64 12.70
CA MET A 418 -9.52 -4.40 11.47
C MET A 418 -10.03 -3.51 10.34
N VAL A 419 -9.12 -3.02 9.50
CA VAL A 419 -9.42 -2.00 8.49
C VAL A 419 -9.69 -2.63 7.13
N THR A 420 -10.92 -2.50 6.63
CA THR A 420 -11.30 -2.95 5.28
C THR A 420 -10.87 -1.91 4.24
N TRP A 421 -10.17 -2.32 3.19
CA TRP A 421 -9.72 -1.45 2.08
C TRP A 421 -9.62 -2.22 0.75
N ASP A 422 -9.58 -1.52 -0.40
CA ASP A 422 -9.52 -2.17 -1.71
C ASP A 422 -8.06 -2.23 -2.21
N ASN A 423 -7.50 -3.44 -2.35
CA ASN A 423 -6.08 -3.65 -2.59
C ASN A 423 -5.72 -3.65 -4.10
N PRO A 424 -5.01 -2.62 -4.63
CA PRO A 424 -4.65 -2.57 -6.05
C PRO A 424 -3.78 -3.73 -6.52
N ASP A 425 -2.91 -4.26 -5.65
CA ASP A 425 -2.02 -5.39 -5.96
C ASP A 425 -2.81 -6.70 -6.14
N GLN A 426 -4.00 -6.77 -5.54
CA GLN A 426 -4.94 -7.89 -5.69
C GLN A 426 -6.10 -7.55 -6.62
N SER A 427 -5.86 -6.74 -7.66
CA SER A 427 -6.90 -6.34 -8.63
C SER A 427 -8.10 -5.63 -7.98
N PHE A 428 -7.83 -4.80 -6.97
CA PHE A 428 -8.83 -4.05 -6.19
C PHE A 428 -9.83 -4.96 -5.47
N ALA A 429 -9.42 -6.18 -5.10
CA ALA A 429 -10.19 -6.99 -4.16
C ALA A 429 -10.19 -6.35 -2.78
N THR A 430 -11.32 -6.42 -2.09
CA THR A 430 -11.45 -5.94 -0.72
C THR A 430 -10.67 -6.83 0.23
N ASP A 431 -9.69 -6.23 0.92
CA ASP A 431 -8.77 -6.85 1.86
C ASP A 431 -8.93 -6.24 3.26
N LYS A 432 -8.32 -6.86 4.27
CA LYS A 432 -8.37 -6.39 5.66
C LYS A 432 -6.97 -6.23 6.24
N GLU A 433 -6.68 -5.03 6.70
CA GLU A 433 -5.42 -4.70 7.37
C GLU A 433 -5.63 -4.61 8.89
N PRO A 434 -4.98 -5.47 9.69
CA PRO A 434 -5.02 -5.38 11.13
C PRO A 434 -4.04 -4.32 11.65
N VAL A 435 -4.54 -3.38 12.45
CA VAL A 435 -3.75 -2.33 13.09
C VAL A 435 -3.81 -2.52 14.60
N PHE A 436 -2.66 -2.61 15.24
CA PHE A 436 -2.52 -2.94 16.66
C PHE A 436 -2.08 -1.73 17.49
N ASP A 437 -2.62 -1.62 18.70
CA ASP A 437 -2.04 -0.82 19.79
C ASP A 437 -1.42 -1.79 20.81
N ASP A 438 -0.14 -2.10 20.62
CA ASP A 438 0.59 -3.07 21.43
C ASP A 438 0.66 -2.67 22.90
N VAL A 439 0.71 -1.37 23.19
CA VAL A 439 0.78 -0.84 24.55
C VAL A 439 -0.57 -1.07 25.24
N ALA A 440 -1.68 -0.66 24.61
CA ALA A 440 -3.01 -0.86 25.16
C ALA A 440 -3.38 -2.34 25.28
N MET A 441 -2.93 -3.19 24.35
CA MET A 441 -3.10 -4.64 24.44
C MET A 441 -2.32 -5.24 25.62
N ALA A 442 -1.05 -4.84 25.81
CA ALA A 442 -0.24 -5.30 26.93
C ALA A 442 -0.81 -4.86 28.29
N GLU A 443 -1.33 -3.64 28.38
CA GLU A 443 -1.93 -3.10 29.61
C GLU A 443 -3.28 -3.74 29.95
N SER A 444 -4.13 -3.98 28.94
CA SER A 444 -5.46 -4.57 29.15
C SER A 444 -5.43 -6.09 29.33
N GLY A 445 -4.45 -6.78 28.74
CA GLY A 445 -4.37 -8.25 28.74
C GLY A 445 -5.48 -8.93 27.93
N SER A 446 -6.21 -8.18 27.09
CA SER A 446 -7.30 -8.67 26.24
C SER A 446 -7.27 -8.00 24.87
N VAL A 447 -7.77 -8.67 23.83
CA VAL A 447 -7.94 -8.09 22.50
C VAL A 447 -9.38 -7.65 22.32
N ASN A 448 -9.57 -6.35 22.07
CA ASN A 448 -10.86 -5.72 21.80
C ASN A 448 -10.82 -5.16 20.36
N GLU A 449 -11.53 -5.82 19.46
CA GLU A 449 -11.50 -5.55 18.01
C GLU A 449 -12.56 -4.53 17.59
N LEU A 450 -12.15 -3.55 16.78
CA LEU A 450 -13.00 -2.59 16.07
C LEU A 450 -12.93 -2.84 14.57
N SER A 451 -14.07 -3.01 13.90
CA SER A 451 -14.12 -3.02 12.43
C SER A 451 -14.15 -1.58 11.91
N VAL A 452 -13.22 -1.24 11.00
CA VAL A 452 -13.13 0.07 10.37
C VAL A 452 -13.22 -0.10 8.86
N ASP A 453 -14.23 0.50 8.22
CA ASP A 453 -14.34 0.46 6.76
C ASP A 453 -13.72 1.73 6.16
N ALA A 454 -12.54 1.59 5.55
CA ALA A 454 -11.83 2.69 4.92
C ALA A 454 -12.43 2.99 3.53
N TYR A 455 -13.52 3.77 3.51
CA TYR A 455 -14.25 4.09 2.30
C TYR A 455 -13.37 4.72 1.20
N GLY A 456 -13.40 4.15 0.00
CA GLY A 456 -12.61 4.63 -1.15
C GLY A 456 -11.09 4.57 -0.97
N CYS A 457 -10.61 3.80 0.02
CA CYS A 457 -9.19 3.63 0.31
C CYS A 457 -8.58 2.56 -0.59
N THR A 458 -7.51 2.93 -1.28
CA THR A 458 -6.74 2.04 -2.17
C THR A 458 -5.24 2.05 -1.87
N SER A 459 -4.86 2.59 -0.70
CA SER A 459 -3.48 2.67 -0.23
C SER A 459 -3.39 2.01 1.13
N LEU A 460 -2.50 1.03 1.26
CA LEU A 460 -2.23 0.34 2.53
C LEU A 460 -1.87 1.35 3.63
N GLY A 461 -1.00 2.32 3.33
CA GLY A 461 -0.60 3.35 4.29
C GLY A 461 -1.77 4.25 4.72
N GLN A 462 -2.79 4.46 3.89
CA GLN A 462 -3.99 5.20 4.27
C GLN A 462 -4.91 4.34 5.14
N ALA A 463 -5.03 3.04 4.84
CA ALA A 463 -5.78 2.08 5.67
C ALA A 463 -5.17 1.96 7.08
N GLN A 464 -3.84 1.80 7.18
CA GLN A 464 -3.13 1.76 8.45
C GLN A 464 -3.36 3.03 9.28
N ARG A 465 -3.28 4.21 8.65
CA ARG A 465 -3.57 5.48 9.33
C ARG A 465 -5.03 5.59 9.78
N ALA A 466 -5.99 5.08 9.01
CA ALA A 466 -7.39 5.06 9.43
C ALA A 466 -7.59 4.18 10.70
N GLY A 467 -6.93 3.03 10.77
CA GLY A 467 -6.92 2.18 11.98
C GLY A 467 -6.23 2.87 13.16
N GLN A 468 -5.05 3.44 12.95
CA GLN A 468 -4.33 4.20 13.99
C GLN A 468 -5.13 5.39 14.48
N TYR A 469 -5.77 6.13 13.58
CA TYR A 469 -6.66 7.23 13.93
C TYR A 469 -7.80 6.77 14.83
N ALA A 470 -8.45 5.65 14.51
CA ALA A 470 -9.54 5.10 15.32
C ALA A 470 -9.07 4.72 16.73
N LEU A 471 -7.98 3.97 16.84
CA LEU A 471 -7.43 3.51 18.12
C LEU A 471 -6.89 4.66 18.98
N ILE A 472 -5.99 5.49 18.43
CA ILE A 472 -5.38 6.61 19.16
C ILE A 472 -6.46 7.60 19.60
N THR A 473 -7.46 7.88 18.76
CA THR A 473 -8.60 8.73 19.13
C THR A 473 -9.34 8.15 20.33
N GLU A 474 -9.65 6.86 20.34
CA GLU A 474 -10.37 6.22 21.44
C GLU A 474 -9.56 6.22 22.75
N GLN A 475 -8.23 6.04 22.66
CA GLN A 475 -7.35 6.03 23.83
C GLN A 475 -7.07 7.42 24.41
N THR A 476 -7.01 8.46 23.58
CA THR A 476 -6.64 9.81 24.00
C THR A 476 -7.85 10.71 24.29
N GLN A 477 -8.92 10.61 23.48
CA GLN A 477 -10.07 11.51 23.52
C GLN A 477 -11.19 10.96 24.41
N THR A 478 -10.85 10.70 25.66
CA THR A 478 -11.66 9.89 26.60
C THR A 478 -12.81 10.65 27.27
N ARG A 479 -12.85 11.97 27.12
CA ARG A 479 -13.77 12.87 27.83
C ARG A 479 -14.66 13.64 26.86
N PRO A 480 -15.83 13.11 26.50
CA PRO A 480 -16.90 13.95 25.98
C PRO A 480 -17.39 14.93 27.05
N ALA A 481 -17.75 16.14 26.63
CA ALA A 481 -18.25 17.21 27.49
C ALA A 481 -19.52 17.82 26.92
N THR A 482 -20.53 17.98 27.76
CA THR A 482 -21.78 18.66 27.42
C THR A 482 -22.01 19.80 28.39
N PHE A 483 -22.23 21.00 27.87
CA PHE A 483 -22.51 22.18 28.68
C PHE A 483 -23.35 23.21 27.92
N ARG A 484 -23.96 24.15 28.66
CA ARG A 484 -24.82 25.20 28.10
C ARG A 484 -24.20 26.56 28.24
N VAL A 485 -24.37 27.40 27.23
CA VAL A 485 -23.83 28.77 27.15
C VAL A 485 -24.90 29.72 26.64
N GLY A 486 -24.64 31.02 26.73
CA GLY A 486 -25.53 32.06 26.22
C GLY A 486 -25.45 32.20 24.70
N LEU A 487 -25.71 33.41 24.19
CA LEU A 487 -25.68 33.72 22.75
C LEU A 487 -24.30 33.51 22.10
N ASP A 488 -23.22 33.49 22.88
CA ASP A 488 -21.86 33.22 22.42
C ASP A 488 -21.67 31.77 21.92
N GLY A 489 -22.57 30.85 22.28
CA GLY A 489 -22.60 29.49 21.73
C GLY A 489 -22.84 29.40 20.22
N GLY A 490 -23.34 30.47 19.59
CA GLY A 490 -23.50 30.53 18.13
C GLY A 490 -22.22 30.89 17.35
N ILE A 491 -21.15 31.28 18.06
CA ILE A 491 -19.85 31.65 17.46
C ILE A 491 -19.12 30.41 16.92
N PRO A 492 -18.78 29.39 17.74
CA PRO A 492 -18.17 28.17 17.22
C PRO A 492 -19.15 27.42 16.32
N LYS A 493 -18.63 26.80 15.27
CA LYS A 493 -19.37 25.88 14.41
C LYS A 493 -19.02 24.44 14.75
N THR A 494 -19.89 23.52 14.35
CA THR A 494 -19.60 22.07 14.41
C THR A 494 -18.27 21.79 13.69
N GLY A 495 -17.45 20.91 14.24
CA GLY A 495 -16.12 20.58 13.71
C GLY A 495 -15.00 21.56 14.07
N GLN A 496 -15.29 22.65 14.80
CA GLN A 496 -14.25 23.57 15.27
C GLN A 496 -13.75 23.21 16.68
N ILE A 497 -12.51 23.59 16.96
CA ILE A 497 -11.88 23.38 18.26
C ILE A 497 -12.17 24.58 19.16
N ILE A 498 -12.59 24.33 20.39
CA ILE A 498 -12.77 25.32 21.45
C ILE A 498 -11.85 24.99 22.62
N ALA A 499 -11.50 25.98 23.42
CA ALA A 499 -10.76 25.77 24.66
C ALA A 499 -11.68 25.98 25.86
N VAL A 500 -11.59 25.11 26.86
CA VAL A 500 -12.43 25.19 28.07
C VAL A 500 -11.53 25.23 29.30
N ALA A 501 -11.69 26.27 30.10
CA ALA A 501 -11.03 26.40 31.39
C ALA A 501 -11.97 25.88 32.49
N ASP A 502 -11.70 24.69 33.01
CA ASP A 502 -12.42 24.11 34.14
C ASP A 502 -11.55 24.13 35.40
N PRO A 503 -11.86 24.95 36.41
CA PRO A 503 -11.08 25.02 37.63
C PRO A 503 -11.17 23.75 38.49
N MET A 504 -12.26 22.97 38.39
CA MET A 504 -12.43 21.72 39.15
C MET A 504 -11.51 20.64 38.63
N LEU A 505 -11.22 20.62 37.33
CA LEU A 505 -10.25 19.68 36.76
C LEU A 505 -8.81 20.21 36.85
N ALA A 506 -8.61 21.50 36.59
CA ALA A 506 -7.31 22.15 36.64
C ALA A 506 -6.68 22.16 38.04
N GLY A 507 -7.49 22.14 39.10
CA GLY A 507 -7.04 22.29 40.49
C GLY A 507 -6.69 23.73 40.87
N ARG A 508 -6.92 24.70 39.97
CA ARG A 508 -6.70 26.13 40.20
C ARG A 508 -7.64 26.98 39.35
N ALA A 509 -7.93 28.20 39.80
CA ALA A 509 -8.74 29.15 39.04
C ALA A 509 -7.95 29.64 37.80
N ASN A 510 -8.45 29.32 36.61
CA ASN A 510 -7.78 29.55 35.32
C ASN A 510 -8.64 30.30 34.30
N GLY A 511 -9.73 30.94 34.72
CA GLY A 511 -10.58 31.77 33.85
C GLY A 511 -11.54 32.69 34.61
N GLY A 512 -12.07 33.68 33.90
CA GLY A 512 -12.97 34.71 34.45
C GLY A 512 -13.41 35.74 33.42
N ARG A 513 -13.76 36.96 33.88
CA ARG A 513 -14.14 38.09 33.02
C ARG A 513 -13.23 39.30 33.22
N ILE A 514 -13.06 40.09 32.19
CA ILE A 514 -12.31 41.34 32.25
C ILE A 514 -13.13 42.40 32.98
N SER A 515 -12.51 43.09 33.95
CA SER A 515 -13.14 44.19 34.68
C SER A 515 -12.88 45.55 34.02
N ALA A 516 -11.66 45.79 33.53
CA ALA A 516 -11.29 47.05 32.86
C ALA A 516 -10.05 46.86 31.99
N VAL A 517 -9.91 47.67 30.93
CA VAL A 517 -8.78 47.60 29.98
C VAL A 517 -8.13 48.98 29.86
N ALA A 518 -6.80 49.02 29.94
CA ALA A 518 -5.98 50.21 29.73
C ALA A 518 -4.78 49.87 28.85
N GLY A 519 -4.99 49.87 27.52
CA GLY A 519 -3.97 49.50 26.54
C GLY A 519 -3.51 48.05 26.75
N ARG A 520 -2.23 47.87 27.13
CA ARG A 520 -1.64 46.54 27.41
C ARG A 520 -1.88 46.04 28.84
N VAL A 521 -2.56 46.83 29.66
CA VAL A 521 -2.89 46.45 31.05
C VAL A 521 -4.34 46.01 31.09
N ILE A 522 -4.54 44.70 31.28
CA ILE A 522 -5.85 44.07 31.42
C ILE A 522 -6.12 43.87 32.90
N THR A 523 -7.21 44.46 33.41
CA THR A 523 -7.64 44.26 34.79
C THR A 523 -8.70 43.16 34.82
N VAL A 524 -8.40 42.04 35.47
CA VAL A 524 -9.30 40.89 35.59
C VAL A 524 -10.25 41.01 36.79
N ASP A 525 -11.24 40.13 36.88
CA ASP A 525 -12.30 40.13 37.91
C ASP A 525 -11.81 39.78 39.33
N ARG A 526 -10.67 39.08 39.46
CA ARG A 526 -10.13 38.59 40.73
C ARG A 526 -8.61 38.65 40.78
N ASP A 527 -8.03 38.60 41.97
CA ASP A 527 -6.58 38.47 42.11
C ASP A 527 -6.14 37.09 41.58
N ILE A 528 -5.03 37.07 40.85
CA ILE A 528 -4.47 35.84 40.28
C ILE A 528 -3.04 35.70 40.80
N ASP A 529 -2.70 34.55 41.35
CA ASP A 529 -1.35 34.24 41.83
C ASP A 529 -0.59 33.52 40.70
N LEU A 530 0.30 34.24 39.98
CA LEU A 530 0.96 33.76 38.75
C LEU A 530 2.41 34.17 38.63
N SER A 531 3.20 33.32 37.94
CA SER A 531 4.52 33.64 37.41
C SER A 531 4.42 34.36 36.05
N THR A 532 5.31 35.33 35.83
CA THR A 532 5.55 35.95 34.51
C THR A 532 5.95 34.88 33.47
N GLY A 533 5.43 34.97 32.25
CA GLY A 533 5.69 33.99 31.17
C GLY A 533 4.47 33.15 30.74
N ALA A 534 3.43 33.06 31.57
CA ALA A 534 2.15 32.46 31.18
C ALA A 534 1.44 33.26 30.06
N LYS A 535 0.48 32.66 29.36
CA LYS A 535 -0.31 33.35 28.32
C LYS A 535 -1.71 33.66 28.82
N LEU A 536 -2.14 34.91 28.67
CA LEU A 536 -3.53 35.34 28.84
C LEU A 536 -4.23 35.22 27.48
N ARG A 537 -5.27 34.38 27.40
CA ARG A 537 -6.13 34.28 26.22
C ARG A 537 -7.46 34.98 26.48
N VAL A 538 -7.88 35.84 25.57
CA VAL A 538 -9.04 36.73 25.72
C VAL A 538 -9.96 36.59 24.50
N ASN A 539 -11.27 36.50 24.75
CA ASN A 539 -12.30 36.63 23.73
C ASN A 539 -12.52 38.12 23.42
N LEU A 540 -12.19 38.53 22.20
CA LEU A 540 -12.31 39.90 21.69
C LEU A 540 -13.76 40.22 21.27
N PRO A 541 -14.17 41.50 21.21
CA PRO A 541 -15.53 41.89 20.83
C PRO A 541 -15.97 41.38 19.45
N SER A 542 -15.04 41.23 18.51
CA SER A 542 -15.28 40.60 17.19
C SER A 542 -15.62 39.10 17.23
N GLY A 543 -15.61 38.45 18.40
CA GLY A 543 -15.85 37.02 18.54
C GLY A 543 -14.62 36.15 18.29
N LYS A 544 -13.44 36.76 18.04
CA LYS A 544 -12.16 36.06 17.93
C LYS A 544 -11.51 35.89 19.29
N THR A 545 -10.77 34.80 19.49
CA THR A 545 -9.95 34.61 20.69
C THR A 545 -8.46 34.78 20.38
N GLU A 546 -7.74 35.50 21.22
CA GLU A 546 -6.29 35.75 21.04
C GLU A 546 -5.51 35.53 22.33
N ALA A 547 -4.32 34.94 22.22
CA ALA A 547 -3.41 34.74 23.33
C ALA A 547 -2.24 35.73 23.31
N ARG A 548 -1.84 36.24 24.48
CA ARG A 548 -0.68 37.11 24.66
C ARG A 548 0.12 36.70 25.89
N VAL A 549 1.45 36.79 25.80
CA VAL A 549 2.36 36.48 26.92
C VAL A 549 2.24 37.56 27.99
N ILE A 550 2.17 37.15 29.25
CA ILE A 550 2.12 38.02 30.43
C ILE A 550 3.55 38.42 30.81
N THR A 551 3.81 39.73 30.82
CA THR A 551 5.13 40.30 31.18
C THR A 551 5.21 40.71 32.65
N SER A 552 4.10 41.12 33.25
CA SER A 552 4.04 41.48 34.68
C SER A 552 2.62 41.39 35.22
N LEU A 553 2.52 41.23 36.54
CA LEU A 553 1.25 41.13 37.25
C LEU A 553 1.31 41.91 38.56
N THR A 554 0.25 42.63 38.91
CA THR A 554 0.11 43.34 40.19
C THR A 554 -1.33 43.26 40.67
N GLY A 555 -1.61 42.33 41.58
CA GLY A 555 -2.97 41.96 41.97
C GLY A 555 -3.79 41.57 40.73
N ARG A 556 -4.89 42.27 40.48
CA ARG A 556 -5.77 42.07 39.31
C ARG A 556 -5.25 42.61 37.97
N ARG A 557 -4.13 43.35 37.96
CA ARG A 557 -3.62 44.02 36.75
C ARG A 557 -2.58 43.15 36.05
N VAL A 558 -2.94 42.67 34.86
CA VAL A 558 -2.11 41.83 34.00
C VAL A 558 -1.54 42.68 32.87
N THR A 559 -0.22 42.76 32.74
CA THR A 559 0.42 43.45 31.61
C THR A 559 0.85 42.43 30.56
N VAL A 560 0.44 42.62 29.31
CA VAL A 560 0.77 41.73 28.19
C VAL A 560 1.89 42.28 27.29
N ALA A 561 2.65 41.38 26.66
CA ALA A 561 3.82 41.72 25.83
C ALA A 561 3.47 42.52 24.56
N ALA A 562 2.31 42.24 23.96
CA ALA A 562 1.84 42.88 22.74
C ALA A 562 0.34 43.18 22.83
N SER A 563 -0.09 44.21 22.10
CA SER A 563 -1.50 44.55 21.99
C SER A 563 -2.27 43.44 21.27
N PHE A 564 -3.56 43.32 21.59
CA PHE A 564 -4.50 42.49 20.82
C PHE A 564 -4.81 43.15 19.47
N SER A 565 -5.33 42.39 18.50
CA SER A 565 -5.74 42.95 17.20
C SER A 565 -6.88 43.98 17.31
N GLU A 566 -7.70 43.82 18.33
CA GLU A 566 -8.78 44.70 18.74
C GLU A 566 -8.65 44.97 20.24
N VAL A 567 -9.04 46.16 20.71
CA VAL A 567 -8.99 46.48 22.15
C VAL A 567 -10.03 45.63 22.88
N PRO A 568 -9.64 44.80 23.88
CA PRO A 568 -10.63 44.06 24.67
C PRO A 568 -11.54 44.99 25.46
N GLU A 569 -12.76 44.55 25.75
CA GLU A 569 -13.74 45.29 26.54
C GLU A 569 -13.96 44.67 27.92
N ALA A 570 -14.64 45.40 28.80
CA ALA A 570 -15.13 44.82 30.04
C ALA A 570 -16.12 43.68 29.74
N GLU A 571 -16.23 42.71 30.66
CA GLU A 571 -17.02 41.49 30.54
C GLU A 571 -16.53 40.46 29.50
N CYS A 572 -15.52 40.77 28.68
CA CYS A 572 -14.85 39.78 27.83
C CYS A 572 -14.33 38.59 28.66
N GLY A 573 -14.58 37.38 28.19
CA GLY A 573 -14.08 36.15 28.81
C GLY A 573 -12.56 36.04 28.65
N TRP A 574 -11.88 35.60 29.71
CA TRP A 574 -10.45 35.29 29.67
C TRP A 574 -10.15 33.93 30.29
N ILE A 575 -9.06 33.32 29.83
CA ILE A 575 -8.48 32.10 30.40
C ILE A 575 -6.95 32.19 30.44
N LEU A 576 -6.33 31.38 31.30
CA LEU A 576 -4.89 31.33 31.47
C LEU A 576 -4.31 30.02 30.95
N GLU A 577 -3.26 30.13 30.15
CA GLU A 577 -2.45 29.01 29.68
C GLU A 577 -1.09 29.03 30.38
N TYR A 578 -0.67 27.88 30.89
CA TYR A 578 0.56 27.72 31.63
C TYR A 578 1.54 26.80 30.90
N GLU A 579 2.78 26.74 31.39
CA GLU A 579 3.75 25.74 30.92
C GLU A 579 3.48 24.36 31.54
N ASP A 580 3.19 24.33 32.84
CA ASP A 580 2.94 23.13 33.65
C ASP A 580 1.49 22.59 33.52
N LEU A 581 0.57 23.42 33.04
CA LEU A 581 -0.84 23.08 32.87
C LEU A 581 -1.38 23.69 31.56
N LYS A 582 -1.77 22.81 30.64
CA LYS A 582 -2.37 23.20 29.37
C LYS A 582 -3.89 23.30 29.51
N ILE A 583 -4.48 24.22 28.76
CA ILE A 583 -5.94 24.35 28.69
C ILE A 583 -6.50 23.16 27.92
N MET A 584 -7.63 22.63 28.38
CA MET A 584 -8.35 21.59 27.66
C MET A 584 -8.88 22.11 26.34
N GLN A 585 -8.71 21.31 25.29
CA GLN A 585 -9.31 21.57 24.00
C GLN A 585 -10.39 20.54 23.71
N PHE A 586 -11.46 20.98 23.08
CA PHE A 586 -12.59 20.17 22.70
C PHE A 586 -12.96 20.44 21.24
N LEU A 587 -13.23 19.38 20.48
CA LEU A 587 -13.86 19.46 19.17
C LEU A 587 -15.38 19.49 19.35
N VAL A 588 -16.04 20.50 18.80
CA VAL A 588 -17.51 20.62 18.86
C VAL A 588 -18.14 19.59 17.91
N ARG A 589 -18.91 18.65 18.43
CA ARG A 589 -19.57 17.58 17.66
C ARG A 589 -20.98 17.95 17.25
N ASN A 590 -21.69 18.65 18.13
CA ASN A 590 -23.07 19.02 17.90
C ASN A 590 -23.41 20.30 18.68
N ILE A 591 -24.28 21.11 18.09
CA ILE A 591 -24.77 22.36 18.69
C ILE A 591 -26.29 22.31 18.61
N THR A 592 -26.94 22.33 19.77
CA THR A 592 -28.40 22.42 19.85
C THR A 592 -28.80 23.74 20.51
N ARG A 593 -29.99 24.24 20.15
CA ARG A 593 -30.53 25.49 20.70
C ARG A 593 -31.80 25.18 21.50
N PRO A 594 -31.67 24.79 22.78
CA PRO A 594 -32.82 24.42 23.61
C PRO A 594 -33.77 25.60 23.85
N GLU A 595 -33.23 26.82 23.91
CA GLU A 595 -34.00 28.07 24.04
C GLU A 595 -33.44 29.14 23.13
N TRP A 596 -34.23 30.18 22.80
CA TRP A 596 -33.77 31.23 21.87
C TRP A 596 -32.44 31.89 22.30
N HIS A 597 -32.18 32.04 23.60
CA HIS A 597 -30.99 32.72 24.12
C HIS A 597 -29.91 31.77 24.65
N GLN A 598 -30.08 30.46 24.50
CA GLN A 598 -29.18 29.45 25.04
C GLN A 598 -28.76 28.44 23.96
N TYR A 599 -27.50 28.04 24.02
CA TYR A 599 -26.95 26.98 23.19
C TYR A 599 -26.41 25.87 24.09
N GLN A 600 -26.58 24.62 23.66
CA GLN A 600 -25.95 23.46 24.26
C GLN A 600 -24.89 22.94 23.30
N LEU A 601 -23.66 22.85 23.81
CA LEU A 601 -22.49 22.36 23.09
C LEU A 601 -22.22 20.94 23.56
N GLU A 602 -22.19 20.01 22.61
CA GLU A 602 -21.74 18.63 22.81
C GLU A 602 -20.40 18.48 22.12
N CYS A 603 -19.37 18.18 22.91
CA CYS A 603 -18.00 18.21 22.45
C CYS A 603 -17.27 16.93 22.84
N ILE A 604 -16.17 16.64 22.15
CA ILE A 604 -15.23 15.58 22.51
C ILE A 604 -13.85 16.17 22.74
N GLN A 605 -13.11 15.66 23.73
CA GLN A 605 -11.73 16.07 23.98
C GLN A 605 -10.92 16.04 22.67
N HIS A 606 -10.12 17.07 22.42
CA HIS A 606 -9.24 17.17 21.26
C HIS A 606 -7.79 17.18 21.71
N GLU A 607 -6.98 16.28 21.16
CA GLU A 607 -5.54 16.16 21.45
C GLU A 607 -4.72 16.42 20.19
N PRO A 608 -4.01 17.56 20.07
CA PRO A 608 -3.25 17.90 18.87
C PRO A 608 -2.06 16.98 18.58
N SER A 609 -1.44 16.37 19.61
CA SER A 609 -0.27 15.50 19.42
C SER A 609 -0.60 14.17 18.73
N LYS A 610 -1.89 13.82 18.61
CA LYS A 610 -2.31 12.57 17.95
C LYS A 610 -1.99 12.53 16.46
N PHE A 611 -1.99 13.67 15.77
CA PHE A 611 -1.83 13.70 14.31
C PHE A 611 -0.43 13.27 13.89
N ASP A 612 0.61 13.76 14.59
CA ASP A 612 1.99 13.32 14.34
C ASP A 612 2.22 11.86 14.77
N ALA A 613 1.50 11.39 15.80
CA ALA A 613 1.52 9.97 16.18
C ALA A 613 0.95 9.07 15.07
N ILE A 614 -0.15 9.48 14.43
CA ILE A 614 -0.79 8.75 13.33
C ILE A 614 0.08 8.80 12.06
N ASP A 615 0.61 9.96 11.70
CA ASP A 615 1.34 10.15 10.44
C ASP A 615 2.79 9.65 10.49
N PHE A 616 3.46 9.78 11.65
CA PHE A 616 4.91 9.53 11.78
C PHE A 616 5.29 8.56 12.90
N GLY A 617 4.34 8.00 13.64
CA GLY A 617 4.63 7.14 14.80
C GLY A 617 5.27 7.88 15.97
N ALA A 618 5.06 9.21 16.06
CA ALA A 618 5.54 10.00 17.19
C ALA A 618 4.85 9.56 18.50
N VAL A 619 5.55 9.73 19.63
CA VAL A 619 4.95 9.47 20.95
C VAL A 619 3.89 10.53 21.23
N VAL A 620 2.69 10.08 21.63
CA VAL A 620 1.62 10.98 22.07
C VAL A 620 2.02 11.65 23.38
N ASP A 621 2.33 12.95 23.32
CA ASP A 621 2.48 13.77 24.52
C ASP A 621 1.09 14.22 24.97
N VAL A 622 0.58 13.60 26.05
CA VAL A 622 -0.72 13.95 26.62
C VAL A 622 -0.58 15.25 27.38
N ARG A 623 -1.40 16.24 27.01
CA ARG A 623 -1.40 17.54 27.67
C ARG A 623 -1.71 17.41 29.16
N PRO A 624 -0.88 17.97 30.07
CA PRO A 624 -1.22 18.01 31.48
C PRO A 624 -2.37 19.01 31.69
N ILE A 625 -3.59 18.49 31.81
CA ILE A 625 -4.84 19.28 31.96
C ILE A 625 -5.29 19.42 33.43
N SER A 626 -4.62 18.74 34.35
CA SER A 626 -4.92 18.77 35.78
C SER A 626 -3.64 18.95 36.60
N GLY A 627 -3.66 19.90 37.54
CA GLY A 627 -2.67 20.03 38.62
C GLY A 627 -3.08 19.28 39.89
N ILE A 628 -4.22 18.59 39.88
CA ILE A 628 -4.70 17.78 41.00
C ILE A 628 -3.95 16.44 40.94
N PRO A 629 -3.18 16.08 41.97
CA PRO A 629 -2.51 14.78 41.99
C PRO A 629 -3.55 13.65 41.87
N VAL A 630 -3.53 12.91 40.77
CA VAL A 630 -4.31 11.69 40.60
C VAL A 630 -3.76 10.65 41.58
N GLY A 631 -4.52 10.36 42.63
CA GLY A 631 -4.26 9.23 43.54
C GLY A 631 -2.89 9.23 44.20
N VAL A 632 -2.68 10.11 45.18
CA VAL A 632 -1.65 10.09 46.25
C VAL A 632 -0.41 9.20 46.02
N GLN A 633 0.29 9.33 44.90
CA GLN A 633 1.70 9.01 44.87
C GLN A 633 2.41 10.31 45.16
N ALA A 634 3.01 10.40 46.35
CA ALA A 634 3.83 11.55 46.70
C ALA A 634 5.01 11.63 45.73
N ALA A 635 5.41 12.85 45.36
CA ALA A 635 6.68 13.06 44.69
C ALA A 635 7.82 12.65 45.65
N PRO A 636 8.99 12.22 45.13
CA PRO A 636 10.20 12.11 45.93
C PRO A 636 10.47 13.42 46.69
N GLY A 637 10.93 13.33 47.94
CA GLY A 637 11.07 14.50 48.83
C GLY A 637 12.04 15.55 48.30
N ALA A 638 13.24 15.14 47.92
CA ALA A 638 14.21 15.94 47.20
C ALA A 638 14.96 15.07 46.20
N VAL A 639 15.41 15.67 45.09
CA VAL A 639 16.31 15.03 44.13
C VAL A 639 17.66 15.71 44.21
N PHE A 640 18.70 14.93 44.44
CA PHE A 640 20.08 15.36 44.54
C PHE A 640 20.85 14.87 43.33
N VAL A 641 21.71 15.75 42.83
CA VAL A 641 22.66 15.42 41.77
C VAL A 641 24.04 15.67 42.35
N THR A 642 24.82 14.61 42.47
CA THR A 642 26.20 14.64 42.95
C THR A 642 27.10 13.95 41.93
N GLN A 643 28.40 14.00 42.19
CA GLN A 643 29.38 13.27 41.38
C GLN A 643 30.35 12.53 42.28
N HIS A 644 30.89 11.44 41.76
CA HIS A 644 32.02 10.75 42.36
C HIS A 644 32.93 10.22 41.25
N VAL A 645 34.18 9.92 41.60
CA VAL A 645 35.19 9.42 40.64
C VAL A 645 35.35 7.93 40.85
N VAL A 646 35.14 7.15 39.81
CA VAL A 646 35.41 5.71 39.76
C VAL A 646 36.71 5.49 38.99
N ILE A 647 37.61 4.68 39.53
CA ILE A 647 38.84 4.28 38.83
C ILE A 647 38.60 2.92 38.20
N GLU A 648 38.32 2.90 36.90
CA GLU A 648 38.24 1.66 36.11
C GLU A 648 39.51 1.50 35.29
N GLN A 649 40.20 0.37 35.46
CA GLN A 649 41.41 0.01 34.70
C GLN A 649 42.52 1.10 34.69
N GLY A 650 42.67 1.85 35.79
CA GLY A 650 43.70 2.88 35.94
C GLY A 650 43.32 4.28 35.42
N ILE A 651 42.09 4.47 34.94
CA ILE A 651 41.58 5.76 34.46
C ILE A 651 40.49 6.27 35.42
N ALA A 652 40.59 7.54 35.82
CA ALA A 652 39.58 8.22 36.64
C ALA A 652 38.40 8.68 35.77
N VAL A 653 37.26 7.99 35.88
CA VAL A 653 36.00 8.35 35.22
C VAL A 653 35.09 9.02 36.25
N THR A 654 34.60 10.22 35.95
CA THR A 654 33.65 10.90 36.83
C THR A 654 32.24 10.47 36.48
N ASN A 655 31.52 9.91 37.45
CA ASN A 655 30.13 9.49 37.33
C ASN A 655 29.24 10.51 38.04
N MET A 656 28.09 10.80 37.45
CA MET A 656 27.02 11.53 38.12
C MET A 656 26.13 10.54 38.87
N THR A 657 25.90 10.79 40.15
CA THR A 657 24.91 10.06 40.95
C THR A 657 23.68 10.94 41.10
N ILE A 658 22.55 10.45 40.61
CA ILE A 658 21.24 11.06 40.86
C ILE A 658 20.61 10.25 41.98
N SER A 659 20.35 10.88 43.13
CA SER A 659 19.67 10.24 44.26
C SER A 659 18.45 11.02 44.67
N TRP A 660 17.51 10.36 45.35
CA TRP A 660 16.30 11.03 45.82
C TRP A 660 15.77 10.40 47.09
N ASP A 661 15.01 11.20 47.85
CA ASP A 661 14.32 10.70 49.04
C ASP A 661 13.16 9.77 48.63
N ALA A 662 13.01 8.67 49.36
CA ALA A 662 11.92 7.71 49.14
C ALA A 662 10.54 8.39 49.23
N ALA A 663 9.69 8.13 48.24
CA ALA A 663 8.30 8.55 48.29
C ALA A 663 7.43 7.48 48.97
N PRO A 664 6.58 7.84 49.96
CA PRO A 664 5.64 6.89 50.57
C PRO A 664 4.79 6.17 49.52
N GLY A 665 4.70 4.84 49.61
CA GLY A 665 3.89 4.01 48.72
C GLY A 665 4.49 3.69 47.34
N ALA A 666 5.69 4.21 47.03
CA ALA A 666 6.37 3.96 45.77
C ALA A 666 6.99 2.55 45.73
N VAL A 667 6.80 1.85 44.60
CA VAL A 667 7.48 0.57 44.30
C VAL A 667 8.57 0.72 43.24
N ALA A 668 8.55 1.82 42.48
CA ALA A 668 9.55 2.13 41.47
C ALA A 668 9.66 3.64 41.23
N TYR A 669 10.69 4.04 40.48
CA TYR A 669 10.98 5.41 40.11
C TYR A 669 11.38 5.53 38.63
N ASP A 670 10.87 6.56 37.96
CA ASP A 670 11.29 6.96 36.62
C ASP A 670 12.20 8.18 36.73
N VAL A 671 13.42 8.07 36.18
CA VAL A 671 14.46 9.10 36.28
C VAL A 671 14.79 9.66 34.91
N GLU A 672 14.85 10.99 34.82
CA GLU A 672 15.28 11.71 33.62
C GLU A 672 16.32 12.77 34.01
N TRP A 673 17.30 13.02 33.15
CA TRP A 673 18.32 14.04 33.39
C TRP A 673 18.64 14.82 32.12
N ARG A 674 19.20 16.02 32.28
CA ARG A 674 19.69 16.84 31.18
C ARG A 674 20.98 17.56 31.55
N TRP A 675 21.77 17.89 30.53
CA TRP A 675 22.99 18.69 30.63
C TRP A 675 22.83 19.99 29.83
N GLY A 676 22.91 21.14 30.51
CA GLY A 676 22.61 22.44 29.93
C GLY A 676 21.17 22.55 29.42
N SER A 677 20.98 23.18 28.25
CA SER A 677 19.68 23.33 27.57
C SER A 677 19.37 22.21 26.58
N ARG A 678 20.02 21.03 26.71
CA ARG A 678 19.77 19.87 25.83
C ARG A 678 18.46 19.15 26.20
N GLU A 679 18.05 18.24 25.33
CA GLU A 679 16.90 17.34 25.54
C GLU A 679 17.06 16.46 26.80
N TRP A 680 15.93 16.05 27.36
CA TRP A 680 15.90 15.16 28.53
C TRP A 680 16.25 13.72 28.11
N VAL A 681 17.18 13.11 28.84
CA VAL A 681 17.59 11.71 28.67
C VAL A 681 16.90 10.87 29.74
N LYS A 682 16.13 9.86 29.32
CA LYS A 682 15.39 8.95 30.21
C LYS A 682 16.25 7.74 30.58
N MET A 683 16.28 7.41 31.88
CA MET A 683 16.92 6.21 32.41
C MET A 683 15.91 5.06 32.48
N PRO A 684 16.37 3.79 32.48
CA PRO A 684 15.51 2.65 32.80
C PRO A 684 14.83 2.84 34.15
N ARG A 685 13.55 2.44 34.25
CA ARG A 685 12.80 2.44 35.51
C ARG A 685 13.54 1.61 36.55
N THR A 686 13.67 2.13 37.77
CA THR A 686 14.43 1.48 38.85
C THR A 686 13.60 1.36 40.12
N GLY A 687 13.81 0.30 40.89
CA GLY A 687 13.30 0.16 42.26
C GLY A 687 14.22 0.82 43.31
N GLU A 688 15.44 1.17 42.91
CA GLU A 688 16.44 1.80 43.77
C GLU A 688 16.16 3.30 43.96
N GLN A 689 16.78 3.93 44.96
CA GLN A 689 16.64 5.37 45.26
C GLN A 689 17.79 6.21 44.70
N SER A 690 18.61 5.61 43.84
CA SER A 690 19.67 6.28 43.11
C SER A 690 19.95 5.60 41.77
N VAL A 691 20.37 6.38 40.79
CA VAL A 691 20.95 5.88 39.54
C VAL A 691 22.27 6.58 39.26
N GLU A 692 23.16 5.87 38.57
CA GLU A 692 24.44 6.41 38.14
C GLU A 692 24.48 6.59 36.64
N VAL A 693 24.99 7.74 36.23
CA VAL A 693 25.29 8.07 34.84
C VAL A 693 26.81 8.14 34.71
N PRO A 694 27.44 7.13 34.06
CA PRO A 694 28.89 7.10 33.95
C PRO A 694 29.41 8.10 32.91
N GLY A 695 30.63 8.61 33.12
CA GLY A 695 31.35 9.39 32.11
C GLY A 695 30.75 10.77 31.81
N ILE A 696 30.50 11.58 32.85
CA ILE A 696 29.95 12.93 32.67
C ILE A 696 30.99 13.98 32.28
N TYR A 697 30.54 15.05 31.60
CA TYR A 697 31.33 16.22 31.24
C TYR A 697 31.16 17.33 32.27
N SER A 698 32.09 18.28 32.27
CA SER A 698 31.91 19.46 33.12
C SER A 698 30.75 20.34 32.63
N GLY A 699 29.80 20.65 33.51
CA GLY A 699 28.75 21.63 33.25
C GLY A 699 27.53 21.49 34.15
N GLN A 700 26.44 22.15 33.78
CA GLN A 700 25.22 22.24 34.60
C GLN A 700 24.28 21.07 34.32
N TYR A 701 24.01 20.26 35.35
CA TYR A 701 23.12 19.10 35.29
C TYR A 701 21.85 19.35 36.08
N MET A 702 20.75 18.79 35.59
CA MET A 702 19.47 18.79 36.26
C MET A 702 18.82 17.42 36.08
N ALA A 703 18.31 16.84 37.16
CA ALA A 703 17.58 15.59 37.14
C ALA A 703 16.13 15.81 37.58
N ARG A 704 15.21 14.99 37.07
CA ARG A 704 13.85 14.92 37.59
C ARG A 704 13.43 13.47 37.78
N VAL A 705 12.73 13.19 38.87
CA VAL A 705 12.36 11.84 39.30
C VAL A 705 10.87 11.79 39.59
N ARG A 706 10.18 10.78 39.05
CA ARG A 706 8.79 10.46 39.40
C ARG A 706 8.76 9.18 40.22
N ALA A 707 7.92 9.15 41.24
CA ALA A 707 7.64 7.94 42.01
C ALA A 707 6.45 7.21 41.41
N VAL A 708 6.45 5.89 41.43
CA VAL A 708 5.44 5.02 40.83
C VAL A 708 4.91 4.08 41.90
N SER A 709 3.60 4.07 42.14
CA SER A 709 2.95 3.19 43.12
C SER A 709 2.78 1.76 42.60
N ALA A 710 2.42 0.82 43.49
CA ALA A 710 2.09 -0.56 43.12
C ALA A 710 0.95 -0.68 42.09
N LEU A 711 0.13 0.36 41.94
CA LEU A 711 -0.96 0.45 40.97
C LEU A 711 -0.54 1.18 39.69
N ASN A 712 0.78 1.35 39.46
CA ASN A 712 1.37 2.10 38.33
C ASN A 712 0.95 3.58 38.25
N VAL A 713 0.49 4.16 39.36
CA VAL A 713 0.18 5.59 39.43
C VAL A 713 1.46 6.38 39.68
N SER A 714 1.77 7.30 38.77
CA SER A 714 2.98 8.14 38.84
C SER A 714 2.72 9.46 39.55
N SER A 715 3.68 9.94 40.34
CA SER A 715 3.63 11.27 40.96
C SER A 715 4.05 12.39 40.01
N LEU A 716 3.84 13.64 40.45
CA LEU A 716 4.49 14.80 39.85
C LEU A 716 6.02 14.65 39.96
N PRO A 717 6.79 15.05 38.92
CA PRO A 717 8.25 14.94 38.95
C PRO A 717 8.85 15.91 39.98
N ALA A 718 9.61 15.38 40.93
CA ALA A 718 10.51 16.18 41.75
C ALA A 718 11.77 16.48 40.94
N THR A 719 12.22 17.73 40.92
CA THR A 719 13.38 18.16 40.12
C THR A 719 14.52 18.56 41.05
N SER A 720 15.76 18.23 40.68
CA SER A 720 16.94 18.67 41.41
C SER A 720 17.20 20.16 41.19
N LEU A 721 17.99 20.76 42.08
CA LEU A 721 18.63 22.03 41.75
C LEU A 721 19.55 21.83 40.53
N LEU A 722 19.78 22.92 39.80
CA LEU A 722 20.76 22.96 38.73
C LEU A 722 22.16 22.88 39.36
N THR A 723 22.82 21.73 39.24
CA THR A 723 24.10 21.46 39.89
C THR A 723 25.22 21.50 38.87
N ASN A 724 26.27 22.26 39.14
CA ASN A 724 27.47 22.25 38.30
C ASN A 724 28.36 21.07 38.69
N LEU A 725 28.49 20.09 37.80
CA LEU A 725 29.36 18.93 37.99
C LEU A 725 30.69 19.16 37.27
N GLN A 726 31.78 18.76 37.91
CA GLN A 726 33.14 18.74 37.38
C GLN A 726 33.43 17.35 36.80
N GLY A 727 33.04 17.14 35.55
CA GLY A 727 33.43 15.99 34.75
C GLY A 727 34.60 16.30 33.82
N LYS A 728 34.76 15.53 32.75
CA LYS A 728 35.80 15.76 31.73
C LYS A 728 35.67 17.15 31.09
N THR A 729 36.76 17.90 30.99
CA THR A 729 36.78 19.29 30.46
C THR A 729 37.38 19.40 29.06
N SER A 730 38.09 18.37 28.59
CA SER A 730 38.73 18.36 27.27
C SER A 730 37.84 17.73 26.21
N LEU A 731 37.81 18.35 25.03
CA LEU A 731 37.28 17.72 23.81
C LEU A 731 38.07 16.44 23.49
N PRO A 732 37.48 15.50 22.71
CA PRO A 732 38.22 14.35 22.21
C PRO A 732 39.48 14.82 21.48
N PRO A 733 40.64 14.20 21.71
CA PRO A 733 41.87 14.58 21.02
C PRO A 733 41.79 14.23 19.52
N ALA A 734 42.64 14.85 18.70
CA ALA A 734 42.79 14.45 17.29
C ALA A 734 43.37 13.03 17.20
N VAL A 735 43.12 12.29 16.11
CA VAL A 735 43.87 11.05 15.83
C VAL A 735 45.37 11.36 15.72
N THR A 736 46.24 10.42 16.10
CA THR A 736 47.70 10.64 16.10
C THR A 736 48.33 10.47 14.73
N SER A 737 47.74 9.63 13.89
CA SER A 737 48.13 9.43 12.51
C SER A 737 46.91 9.10 11.67
N LEU A 738 46.99 9.41 10.38
CA LEU A 738 46.11 8.94 9.32
C LEU A 738 47.02 8.63 8.14
N THR A 739 46.89 7.43 7.57
CA THR A 739 47.70 6.95 6.45
C THR A 739 46.79 6.36 5.40
N ALA A 740 47.12 6.58 4.13
CA ALA A 740 46.40 6.03 2.99
C ALA A 740 47.33 5.12 2.19
N THR A 741 46.89 3.91 1.93
CA THR A 741 47.60 2.89 1.16
C THR A 741 46.82 2.57 -0.11
N SER A 742 47.53 2.55 -1.23
CA SER A 742 46.96 2.24 -2.54
C SER A 742 46.55 0.77 -2.63
N LEU A 743 45.33 0.50 -3.09
CA LEU A 743 44.85 -0.83 -3.48
C LEU A 743 44.35 -0.82 -4.93
N ILE A 744 44.21 -2.01 -5.51
CA ILE A 744 43.58 -2.17 -6.83
C ILE A 744 42.12 -1.77 -6.69
N PHE A 745 41.71 -0.74 -7.43
CA PHE A 745 40.38 -0.15 -7.36
C PHE A 745 39.92 0.27 -5.95
N GLY A 746 40.86 0.61 -5.07
CA GLY A 746 40.55 1.08 -3.73
C GLY A 746 41.67 1.80 -3.01
N ILE A 747 41.35 2.38 -1.86
CA ILE A 747 42.29 3.05 -0.96
C ILE A 747 42.01 2.54 0.46
N ALA A 748 43.02 1.98 1.11
CA ALA A 748 42.95 1.60 2.51
C ALA A 748 43.43 2.75 3.38
N LEU A 749 42.60 3.13 4.36
CA LEU A 749 42.89 4.15 5.35
C LEU A 749 43.16 3.49 6.69
N LYS A 750 44.19 3.94 7.37
CA LYS A 750 44.52 3.51 8.73
C LYS A 750 44.88 4.70 9.60
N TRP A 751 44.26 4.79 10.76
CA TRP A 751 44.54 5.84 11.75
C TRP A 751 44.88 5.25 13.11
N THR A 752 45.38 6.07 14.03
CA THR A 752 45.75 5.63 15.38
C THR A 752 45.12 6.55 16.42
N PHE A 753 44.54 5.95 17.45
CA PHE A 753 43.98 6.69 18.58
C PHE A 753 45.12 7.17 19.51
N PRO A 754 45.12 8.42 19.95
CA PRO A 754 46.05 8.87 20.99
C PRO A 754 45.77 8.16 22.33
N PRO A 755 46.77 8.01 23.21
CA PRO A 755 46.54 7.61 24.60
C PRO A 755 45.52 8.55 25.27
N GLY A 756 44.50 8.01 25.94
CA GLY A 756 43.43 8.82 26.55
C GLY A 756 42.18 9.04 25.68
N ALA A 757 42.08 8.39 24.52
CA ALA A 757 40.91 8.45 23.62
C ALA A 757 39.92 7.28 23.78
N GLU A 758 39.97 6.54 24.88
CA GLU A 758 39.15 5.33 25.12
C GLU A 758 37.63 5.63 25.21
N ASP A 759 37.29 6.90 25.43
CA ASP A 759 35.92 7.44 25.49
C ASP A 759 35.38 7.86 24.10
N THR A 760 36.12 7.57 23.03
CA THR A 760 35.64 7.79 21.67
C THR A 760 34.46 6.87 21.39
N GLN A 761 33.36 7.43 20.85
CA GLN A 761 32.26 6.65 20.32
C GLN A 761 32.59 6.19 18.90
N ARG A 762 33.06 7.12 18.07
CA ARG A 762 33.35 6.87 16.64
C ARG A 762 34.42 7.82 16.09
N THR A 763 35.08 7.38 15.02
CA THR A 763 35.93 8.20 14.15
C THR A 763 35.13 8.60 12.93
N GLU A 764 35.07 9.90 12.63
CA GLU A 764 34.53 10.37 11.37
C GLU A 764 35.66 10.49 10.35
N ILE A 765 35.52 9.85 9.19
CA ILE A 765 36.43 9.97 8.05
C ILE A 765 35.76 10.82 6.97
N TRP A 766 36.51 11.79 6.45
CA TRP A 766 36.07 12.73 5.43
C TRP A 766 37.07 12.74 4.27
N TYR A 767 36.59 13.03 3.06
CA TYR A 767 37.42 13.01 1.86
C TYR A 767 37.05 14.13 0.87
N SER A 768 38.00 14.51 0.01
CA SER A 768 37.78 15.45 -1.09
C SER A 768 38.72 15.14 -2.26
N GLN A 769 38.33 15.51 -3.49
CA GLN A 769 39.23 15.51 -4.65
C GLN A 769 40.21 16.69 -4.65
N THR A 770 39.99 17.66 -3.77
CA THR A 770 40.86 18.83 -3.60
C THR A 770 41.51 18.81 -2.23
N THR A 771 42.57 19.61 -2.04
CA THR A 771 43.25 19.74 -0.75
C THR A 771 42.49 20.59 0.28
N ASP A 772 41.30 21.09 -0.08
CA ASP A 772 40.49 22.02 0.72
C ASP A 772 39.49 21.27 1.61
N LEU A 773 39.71 21.33 2.93
CA LEU A 773 38.85 20.72 3.94
C LEU A 773 37.41 21.27 3.90
N ALA A 774 37.20 22.53 3.50
CA ALA A 774 35.85 23.10 3.41
C ALA A 774 35.00 22.45 2.31
N LYS A 775 35.64 21.77 1.34
CA LYS A 775 35.01 21.01 0.27
C LYS A 775 35.04 19.50 0.52
N ALA A 776 35.41 19.07 1.73
CA ALA A 776 35.40 17.67 2.10
C ALA A 776 33.96 17.21 2.40
N THR A 777 33.64 15.99 1.97
CA THR A 777 32.39 15.31 2.27
C THR A 777 32.66 14.14 3.19
N LYS A 778 31.68 13.79 4.03
CA LYS A 778 31.82 12.68 4.99
C LYS A 778 31.84 11.36 4.23
N LEU A 779 32.89 10.56 4.45
CA LEU A 779 33.02 9.21 3.90
C LEU A 779 32.28 8.20 4.78
N SER A 780 32.58 8.17 6.08
CA SER A 780 32.04 7.16 6.99
C SER A 780 32.19 7.56 8.47
N ASP A 781 31.35 6.96 9.31
CA ASP A 781 31.39 7.00 10.77
C ASP A 781 31.73 5.60 11.29
N LEU A 782 32.88 5.44 11.94
CA LEU A 782 33.40 4.12 12.32
C LEU A 782 33.54 4.02 13.83
N ALA A 783 32.81 3.07 14.43
CA ALA A 783 32.75 2.91 15.88
C ALA A 783 34.12 2.60 16.49
N TYR A 784 34.45 3.18 17.64
CA TYR A 784 35.65 2.81 18.39
C TYR A 784 35.58 1.33 18.82
N PRO A 785 36.69 0.56 18.76
CA PRO A 785 38.07 0.95 18.47
C PRO A 785 38.49 0.71 16.99
N GLN A 786 37.55 0.72 16.04
CA GLN A 786 37.91 0.55 14.62
C GLN A 786 38.87 1.66 14.18
N SER A 787 40.00 1.25 13.61
CA SER A 787 41.12 2.12 13.23
C SER A 787 41.53 1.99 11.76
N GLU A 788 40.75 1.26 10.98
CA GLU A 788 40.98 1.06 9.55
C GLU A 788 39.68 1.03 8.74
N HIS A 789 39.77 1.45 7.49
CA HIS A 789 38.67 1.49 6.54
C HIS A 789 39.18 1.32 5.12
N ILE A 790 38.45 0.62 4.26
CA ILE A 790 38.82 0.47 2.85
C ILE A 790 37.72 1.06 1.98
N MET A 791 38.07 2.07 1.19
CA MET A 791 37.23 2.64 0.14
C MET A 791 37.47 1.84 -1.15
N GLN A 792 36.49 1.08 -1.62
CA GLN A 792 36.59 0.23 -2.82
C GLN A 792 35.67 0.72 -3.96
N GLY A 793 35.79 0.12 -5.15
CA GLY A 793 34.99 0.47 -6.32
C GLY A 793 35.43 1.76 -7.02
N LEU A 794 36.68 2.17 -6.80
CA LEU A 794 37.27 3.36 -7.39
C LEU A 794 37.95 3.04 -8.72
N LEU A 795 37.98 3.98 -9.67
CA LEU A 795 38.76 3.85 -10.90
C LEU A 795 40.28 3.84 -10.58
N ALA A 796 41.09 3.25 -11.46
CA ALA A 796 42.55 3.24 -11.32
C ALA A 796 43.15 4.65 -11.41
N GLY A 797 44.17 4.94 -10.59
CA GLY A 797 44.87 6.22 -10.56
C GLY A 797 44.11 7.42 -9.98
N VAL A 798 42.92 7.24 -9.38
CA VAL A 798 42.14 8.34 -8.78
C VAL A 798 42.73 8.75 -7.44
N THR A 799 42.87 10.07 -7.23
CA THR A 799 43.43 10.66 -6.01
C THR A 799 42.37 11.34 -5.16
N PHE A 800 42.42 11.11 -3.85
CA PHE A 800 41.63 11.80 -2.84
C PHE A 800 42.51 12.27 -1.67
N PHE A 801 42.06 13.29 -0.96
CA PHE A 801 42.64 13.77 0.29
C PHE A 801 41.71 13.45 1.45
N PHE A 802 42.24 12.91 2.54
CA PHE A 802 41.47 12.39 3.68
C PHE A 802 41.75 13.13 4.98
N TRP A 803 40.70 13.27 5.79
CA TRP A 803 40.76 13.82 7.15
C TRP A 803 40.00 12.91 8.11
N ALA A 804 40.46 12.89 9.35
CA ALA A 804 39.82 12.15 10.43
C ALA A 804 39.61 13.05 11.65
N ARG A 805 38.53 12.80 12.40
CA ARG A 805 38.32 13.39 13.74
C ARG A 805 37.55 12.44 14.63
N LEU A 806 37.73 12.56 15.94
CA LEU A 806 37.08 11.70 16.93
C LEU A 806 35.81 12.36 17.48
N VAL A 807 34.78 11.56 17.74
CA VAL A 807 33.55 11.98 18.44
C VAL A 807 33.37 11.10 19.66
N ASP A 808 33.17 11.70 20.84
CA ASP A 808 32.95 10.96 22.09
C ASP A 808 31.52 10.46 22.26
N ARG A 809 31.31 9.62 23.29
CA ARG A 809 30.02 9.01 23.64
C ARG A 809 28.95 10.01 24.08
N THR A 810 29.31 11.26 24.30
CA THR A 810 28.39 12.36 24.67
C THR A 810 28.14 13.36 23.54
N GLY A 811 28.70 13.07 22.36
CA GLY A 811 28.49 13.81 21.13
C GLY A 811 29.40 15.01 20.91
N ASN A 812 30.46 15.22 21.70
CA ASN A 812 31.41 16.30 21.41
C ASN A 812 32.37 15.88 20.29
N VAL A 813 32.69 16.84 19.44
CA VAL A 813 33.47 16.63 18.22
C VAL A 813 34.89 17.16 18.42
N GLY A 814 35.87 16.28 18.27
CA GLY A 814 37.29 16.59 18.35
C GLY A 814 37.83 17.32 17.11
N PRO A 815 39.06 17.85 17.18
CA PRO A 815 39.69 18.56 16.08
C PRO A 815 40.08 17.63 14.92
N TRP A 816 40.22 18.22 13.73
CA TRP A 816 40.65 17.52 12.52
C TRP A 816 42.11 17.08 12.55
N TYR A 817 42.40 15.94 11.95
CA TYR A 817 43.75 15.49 11.62
C TYR A 817 43.81 15.06 10.14
N PRO A 818 44.78 15.56 9.36
CA PRO A 818 45.68 16.67 9.67
C PRO A 818 44.93 18.02 9.72
N THR A 819 45.48 19.04 10.37
CA THR A 819 44.85 20.38 10.51
C THR A 819 44.94 21.25 9.25
N GLY A 820 45.48 20.71 8.14
CA GLY A 820 45.69 21.40 6.87
C GLY A 820 45.33 20.51 5.67
N VAL A 821 46.25 20.35 4.71
CA VAL A 821 46.06 19.48 3.54
C VAL A 821 45.84 18.04 4.00
N GLY A 822 44.75 17.42 3.55
CA GLY A 822 44.40 16.03 3.90
C GLY A 822 45.46 15.03 3.45
N VAL A 823 45.40 13.82 4.01
CA VAL A 823 46.32 12.74 3.64
C VAL A 823 45.95 12.27 2.24
N MET A 824 46.90 12.33 1.30
CA MET A 824 46.66 11.90 -0.07
C MET A 824 46.64 10.37 -0.15
N GLY A 825 45.56 9.82 -0.70
CA GLY A 825 45.46 8.43 -1.12
C GLY A 825 45.13 8.34 -2.60
N GLN A 826 45.78 7.43 -3.31
CA GLN A 826 45.54 7.17 -4.72
C GLN A 826 45.30 5.68 -4.93
N THR A 827 44.34 5.30 -5.77
CA THR A 827 44.17 3.91 -6.19
C THR A 827 45.32 3.44 -7.07
N SER A 828 45.59 2.13 -7.08
CA SER A 828 46.71 1.60 -7.85
C SER A 828 46.50 1.91 -9.33
N SER A 829 47.54 2.40 -9.99
CA SER A 829 47.62 2.55 -11.44
C SER A 829 48.41 1.41 -12.08
N ASP A 830 48.92 0.46 -11.28
CA ASP A 830 49.64 -0.71 -11.76
C ASP A 830 48.65 -1.78 -12.25
N ALA A 831 48.73 -2.12 -13.54
CA ALA A 831 47.88 -3.09 -14.21
C ALA A 831 48.32 -4.55 -13.98
N GLY A 832 49.53 -4.79 -13.48
CA GLY A 832 50.11 -6.13 -13.30
C GLY A 832 49.22 -7.12 -12.55
N PRO A 833 48.70 -6.79 -11.36
CA PRO A 833 47.89 -7.74 -10.60
C PRO A 833 46.45 -7.92 -11.13
N ILE A 834 45.93 -6.97 -11.94
CA ILE A 834 44.68 -7.16 -12.70
C ILE A 834 44.92 -8.18 -13.83
N LEU A 835 46.06 -8.10 -14.50
CA LEU A 835 46.45 -9.06 -15.55
C LEU A 835 46.62 -10.49 -15.00
N GLU A 836 47.15 -10.65 -13.78
CA GLU A 836 47.21 -11.95 -13.11
C GLU A 836 45.83 -12.51 -12.74
N MET A 837 44.85 -11.67 -12.36
CA MET A 837 43.49 -12.11 -12.02
C MET A 837 42.67 -12.57 -13.24
N ILE A 838 42.97 -12.03 -14.43
CA ILE A 838 42.25 -12.37 -15.68
C ILE A 838 42.98 -13.49 -16.45
N ALA A 839 44.23 -13.79 -16.08
CA ALA A 839 44.98 -14.90 -16.62
C ALA A 839 44.26 -16.24 -16.34
N GLY A 840 43.90 -16.96 -17.41
CA GLY A 840 43.19 -18.25 -17.35
C GLY A 840 41.67 -18.19 -17.55
N GLN A 841 41.01 -17.03 -17.41
CA GLN A 841 39.55 -16.91 -17.61
C GLN A 841 39.13 -16.65 -19.08
N ILE A 842 40.05 -16.17 -19.93
CA ILE A 842 39.78 -15.88 -21.34
C ILE A 842 39.73 -17.17 -22.20
N GLY A 843 40.25 -18.30 -21.70
CA GLY A 843 40.35 -19.56 -22.45
C GLY A 843 39.02 -20.32 -22.66
N GLU A 844 38.01 -20.09 -21.85
CA GLU A 844 36.79 -20.93 -21.83
C GLU A 844 35.57 -20.33 -22.57
N THR A 845 35.73 -19.18 -23.23
CA THR A 845 34.61 -18.49 -23.91
C THR A 845 34.63 -18.69 -25.43
N GLU A 846 33.49 -18.48 -26.09
CA GLU A 846 33.34 -18.58 -27.56
C GLU A 846 34.30 -17.66 -28.35
N LEU A 847 34.82 -16.60 -27.72
CA LEU A 847 35.87 -15.76 -28.29
C LEU A 847 37.25 -16.43 -28.25
N GLY A 848 37.52 -17.32 -27.27
CA GLY A 848 38.74 -18.11 -27.15
C GLY A 848 38.82 -19.23 -28.19
N GLN A 849 37.69 -19.88 -28.53
CA GLN A 849 37.66 -20.91 -29.58
C GLN A 849 38.00 -20.34 -30.97
N ASN A 850 37.51 -19.14 -31.30
CA ASN A 850 37.80 -18.47 -32.58
C ASN A 850 39.24 -17.94 -32.69
N LEU A 851 39.93 -17.71 -31.57
CA LEU A 851 41.36 -17.35 -31.56
C LEU A 851 42.26 -18.59 -31.59
N LEU A 852 41.85 -19.69 -30.95
CA LEU A 852 42.60 -20.95 -30.91
C LEU A 852 42.67 -21.64 -32.29
N GLU A 853 41.60 -21.59 -33.10
CA GLU A 853 41.64 -22.07 -34.49
C GLU A 853 42.68 -21.36 -35.36
N LYS A 854 42.99 -20.08 -35.08
CA LYS A 854 44.08 -19.35 -35.76
C LYS A 854 45.48 -19.68 -35.20
N ILE A 855 45.57 -20.19 -33.98
CA ILE A 855 46.83 -20.53 -33.31
C ILE A 855 47.28 -21.97 -33.65
N GLU A 856 46.36 -22.92 -33.91
CA GLU A 856 46.73 -24.26 -34.42
C GLU A 856 47.42 -24.20 -35.81
N LEU A 857 47.17 -23.15 -36.60
CA LEU A 857 47.89 -22.89 -37.85
C LEU A 857 49.35 -22.43 -37.64
N ILE A 858 49.74 -22.01 -36.42
CA ILE A 858 51.10 -21.59 -36.07
C ILE A 858 51.93 -22.76 -35.50
N GLU A 859 51.31 -23.73 -34.79
CA GLU A 859 52.03 -24.94 -34.33
C GLU A 859 52.48 -25.84 -35.50
N GLN A 860 51.68 -25.91 -36.58
CA GLN A 860 52.09 -26.63 -37.80
C GLN A 860 53.31 -25.99 -38.51
N LEU A 861 53.60 -24.71 -38.25
CA LEU A 861 54.82 -24.02 -38.72
C LEU A 861 56.04 -24.29 -37.80
N GLN A 862 55.83 -24.53 -36.51
CA GLN A 862 56.90 -24.86 -35.56
C GLN A 862 57.42 -26.30 -35.76
N ASP A 863 56.55 -27.23 -36.16
CA ASP A 863 56.93 -28.60 -36.53
C ASP A 863 57.72 -28.67 -37.86
N GLN A 864 57.54 -27.70 -38.77
CA GLN A 864 58.36 -27.57 -39.98
C GLN A 864 59.75 -26.97 -39.71
N ILE A 865 59.90 -26.16 -38.65
CA ILE A 865 61.19 -25.56 -38.23
C ILE A 865 62.04 -26.58 -37.44
N ASN A 866 61.42 -27.41 -36.61
CA ASN A 866 62.12 -28.45 -35.84
C ASN A 866 62.73 -29.56 -36.73
N ALA A 867 62.29 -29.68 -38.00
CA ALA A 867 62.84 -30.63 -38.98
C ALA A 867 64.21 -30.20 -39.59
N LEU A 868 64.69 -28.97 -39.30
CA LEU A 868 65.95 -28.42 -39.85
C LEU A 868 67.16 -28.49 -38.88
N ASP A 869 66.96 -28.85 -37.61
CA ASP A 869 68.00 -28.82 -36.56
C ASP A 869 68.94 -30.05 -36.56
N GLY A 870 68.82 -30.95 -37.56
CA GLY A 870 69.57 -32.20 -37.67
C GLY A 870 70.61 -32.29 -38.80
N LEU A 871 70.83 -31.21 -39.56
CA LEU A 871 71.69 -31.23 -40.75
C LEU A 871 73.18 -31.16 -40.37
N LYS A 872 74.00 -32.06 -40.93
CA LYS A 872 75.44 -32.16 -40.65
C LYS A 872 76.26 -31.36 -41.68
N ALA A 873 77.48 -30.97 -41.28
CA ALA A 873 78.43 -30.38 -42.20
C ALA A 873 78.88 -31.39 -43.29
N TYR A 874 79.27 -30.91 -44.47
CA TYR A 874 79.81 -31.77 -45.53
C TYR A 874 81.08 -32.51 -45.07
N ASP A 875 81.11 -33.82 -45.27
CA ASP A 875 82.23 -34.72 -45.00
C ASP A 875 82.84 -35.18 -46.35
N PRO A 876 84.10 -34.79 -46.67
CA PRO A 876 84.74 -35.13 -47.94
C PRO A 876 85.01 -36.63 -48.12
N ASN A 877 84.90 -37.45 -47.07
CA ASN A 877 85.09 -38.90 -47.13
C ASN A 877 83.78 -39.69 -47.26
N HIS A 878 82.63 -39.01 -47.27
CA HIS A 878 81.32 -39.61 -47.42
C HIS A 878 80.78 -39.39 -48.83
N ALA A 879 80.14 -40.41 -49.41
CA ALA A 879 79.36 -40.26 -50.63
C ALA A 879 77.91 -39.94 -50.25
N TYR A 880 77.29 -38.99 -50.94
CA TYR A 880 75.93 -38.55 -50.64
C TYR A 880 74.95 -39.06 -51.69
N GLU A 881 73.78 -39.53 -51.28
CA GLU A 881 72.72 -39.91 -52.21
C GLU A 881 71.87 -38.70 -52.62
N LYS A 882 71.18 -38.82 -53.76
CA LYS A 882 70.27 -37.78 -54.24
C LYS A 882 69.26 -37.40 -53.16
N GLY A 883 69.11 -36.11 -52.91
CA GLY A 883 68.17 -35.53 -51.96
C GLY A 883 68.74 -35.32 -50.56
N GLN A 884 69.93 -35.86 -50.25
CA GLN A 884 70.59 -35.59 -48.98
C GLN A 884 71.08 -34.15 -48.92
N MET A 885 70.96 -33.54 -47.74
CA MET A 885 71.29 -32.14 -47.51
C MET A 885 72.48 -32.03 -46.56
N VAL A 886 73.37 -31.07 -46.83
CA VAL A 886 74.53 -30.75 -46.00
C VAL A 886 74.61 -29.24 -45.80
N VAL A 887 75.24 -28.84 -44.69
CA VAL A 887 75.55 -27.43 -44.41
C VAL A 887 77.01 -27.16 -44.70
N VAL A 888 77.29 -26.16 -45.54
CA VAL A 888 78.64 -25.66 -45.80
C VAL A 888 78.58 -24.15 -45.79
N ASP A 889 79.46 -23.51 -45.02
CA ASP A 889 79.57 -22.05 -44.91
C ASP A 889 78.23 -21.31 -44.67
N GLY A 890 77.37 -21.91 -43.83
CA GLY A 890 76.09 -21.32 -43.41
C GLY A 890 74.98 -21.40 -44.45
N ARG A 891 75.17 -22.15 -45.54
CA ARG A 891 74.13 -22.45 -46.54
C ARG A 891 73.80 -23.94 -46.58
N ILE A 892 72.56 -24.25 -46.95
CA ILE A 892 72.07 -25.63 -47.08
C ILE A 892 72.13 -26.01 -48.55
N TYR A 893 72.89 -27.06 -48.86
CA TYR A 893 72.99 -27.62 -50.20
C TYR A 893 72.33 -28.99 -50.25
N GLN A 894 71.54 -29.26 -51.28
CA GLN A 894 70.91 -30.55 -51.53
C GLN A 894 71.58 -31.25 -52.71
N ALA A 895 71.85 -32.54 -52.58
CA ALA A 895 72.41 -33.35 -53.66
C ALA A 895 71.36 -33.57 -54.77
N GLU A 896 71.56 -33.07 -55.98
CA GLU A 896 70.63 -33.30 -57.11
C GLU A 896 70.72 -34.72 -57.68
N GLN A 897 71.84 -35.40 -57.40
CA GLN A 897 72.15 -36.79 -57.78
C GLN A 897 73.19 -37.38 -56.81
N ALA A 898 73.55 -38.66 -56.97
CA ALA A 898 74.56 -39.28 -56.12
C ALA A 898 75.92 -38.56 -56.26
N VAL A 899 76.45 -38.06 -55.15
CA VAL A 899 77.68 -37.27 -55.05
C VAL A 899 78.83 -38.18 -54.64
N PRO A 900 79.87 -38.35 -55.48
CA PRO A 900 81.08 -39.07 -55.12
C PRO A 900 81.87 -38.38 -54.01
N VAL A 901 82.70 -39.14 -53.28
CA VAL A 901 83.62 -38.61 -52.26
C VAL A 901 84.48 -37.47 -52.81
N SER A 902 84.79 -36.49 -51.95
CA SER A 902 85.62 -35.32 -52.26
C SER A 902 85.09 -34.37 -53.35
N THR A 903 83.77 -34.31 -53.54
CA THR A 903 83.07 -33.35 -54.41
C THR A 903 82.27 -32.33 -53.57
N PRO A 904 82.90 -31.29 -53.00
CA PRO A 904 82.24 -30.35 -52.09
C PRO A 904 81.26 -29.40 -52.82
N PRO A 905 80.21 -28.91 -52.15
CA PRO A 905 79.45 -27.74 -52.61
C PRO A 905 80.33 -26.47 -52.62
N PRO A 906 80.10 -25.48 -53.51
CA PRO A 906 79.07 -25.43 -54.55
C PRO A 906 79.59 -26.02 -55.87
N ASN A 907 79.32 -27.31 -56.10
CA ASN A 907 79.48 -27.90 -57.43
C ASN A 907 78.08 -28.06 -58.03
N SER A 908 77.69 -27.14 -58.91
CA SER A 908 76.35 -27.06 -59.48
C SER A 908 75.94 -28.26 -60.35
N ALA A 909 76.86 -29.20 -60.63
CA ALA A 909 76.52 -30.45 -61.30
C ALA A 909 76.00 -31.53 -60.32
N TYR A 910 76.22 -31.36 -59.01
CA TYR A 910 75.87 -32.34 -57.98
C TYR A 910 75.08 -31.75 -56.82
N TRP A 911 75.23 -30.44 -56.56
CA TRP A 911 74.66 -29.74 -55.42
C TRP A 911 73.85 -28.52 -55.87
N GLU A 912 72.61 -28.44 -55.39
CA GLU A 912 71.72 -27.28 -55.51
C GLU A 912 71.73 -26.48 -54.19
N ASP A 913 71.85 -25.16 -54.26
CA ASP A 913 71.71 -24.28 -53.08
C ASP A 913 70.22 -24.11 -52.78
N VAL A 914 69.73 -24.84 -51.77
CA VAL A 914 68.33 -24.78 -51.32
C VAL A 914 68.15 -23.85 -50.12
N GLY A 915 69.24 -23.26 -49.62
CA GLY A 915 69.28 -22.45 -48.41
C GLY A 915 68.98 -20.97 -48.61
N ASN A 916 68.04 -20.61 -49.48
CA ASN A 916 67.77 -19.20 -49.83
C ASN A 916 66.68 -18.55 -48.94
N LEU A 917 66.84 -18.64 -47.61
CA LEU A 917 66.06 -17.87 -46.62
C LEU A 917 66.81 -16.63 -46.10
N LEU A 918 67.73 -16.11 -46.92
CA LEU A 918 68.44 -14.84 -46.70
C LEU A 918 67.81 -13.68 -47.50
N GLU A 919 66.51 -13.78 -47.80
CA GLU A 919 65.65 -12.65 -48.20
C GLU A 919 64.44 -12.41 -47.27
N THR A 920 64.35 -13.14 -46.15
CA THR A 920 63.36 -12.90 -45.07
C THR A 920 64.02 -12.57 -43.72
N ALA A 921 65.33 -12.29 -43.71
CA ALA A 921 66.02 -11.74 -42.53
C ALA A 921 65.93 -10.20 -42.43
N ASN A 922 65.58 -9.50 -43.50
CA ASN A 922 65.29 -8.06 -43.48
C ASN A 922 63.81 -7.74 -43.16
N GLY A 923 62.93 -8.75 -43.10
CA GLY A 923 61.53 -8.57 -42.67
C GLY A 923 61.34 -8.57 -41.16
N LEU A 924 62.13 -9.36 -40.42
CA LEU A 924 62.00 -9.47 -38.97
C LEU A 924 62.68 -8.31 -38.21
N ALA A 925 63.75 -7.73 -38.75
CA ALA A 925 64.31 -6.47 -38.26
C ALA A 925 63.38 -5.28 -38.58
N ALA A 926 62.61 -5.33 -39.67
CA ALA A 926 61.60 -4.32 -39.99
C ALA A 926 60.35 -4.45 -39.11
N GLN A 927 59.89 -5.65 -38.76
CA GLN A 927 58.73 -5.83 -37.87
C GLN A 927 59.03 -5.47 -36.40
N VAL A 928 60.24 -5.76 -35.90
CA VAL A 928 60.65 -5.33 -34.55
C VAL A 928 60.88 -3.81 -34.51
N GLN A 929 61.42 -3.21 -35.57
CA GLN A 929 61.52 -1.75 -35.68
C GLN A 929 60.13 -1.10 -35.80
N THR A 930 59.18 -1.64 -36.56
CA THR A 930 57.80 -1.13 -36.68
C THR A 930 57.03 -1.24 -35.37
N HIS A 931 57.11 -2.36 -34.65
CA HIS A 931 56.49 -2.49 -33.32
C HIS A 931 57.17 -1.66 -32.23
N THR A 932 58.47 -1.36 -32.35
CA THR A 932 59.16 -0.41 -31.47
C THR A 932 58.84 1.06 -31.83
N THR A 933 58.44 1.33 -33.08
CA THR A 933 58.07 2.67 -33.56
C THR A 933 56.61 3.01 -33.28
N GLU A 934 55.66 2.06 -33.38
CA GLU A 934 54.26 2.27 -32.97
C GLU A 934 54.09 2.47 -31.44
N ILE A 935 55.00 1.91 -30.63
CA ILE A 935 55.00 2.12 -29.17
C ILE A 935 55.63 3.46 -28.77
N ASN A 936 56.48 4.06 -29.61
CA ASN A 936 57.00 5.42 -29.39
C ASN A 936 56.12 6.51 -30.05
N GLU A 937 55.25 6.16 -31.00
CA GLU A 937 54.30 7.08 -31.65
C GLU A 937 52.90 7.16 -31.01
N LEU A 938 52.68 6.52 -29.85
CA LEU A 938 51.59 6.89 -28.93
C LEU A 938 52.05 7.89 -27.84
N ASN A 939 53.24 8.51 -28.03
CA ASN A 939 53.84 9.53 -27.16
C ASN A 939 54.53 10.66 -27.94
N GLY A 940 53.84 11.26 -28.92
CA GLY A 940 54.10 12.67 -29.26
C GLY A 940 54.24 12.98 -30.75
N VAL A 941 53.16 13.57 -31.29
CA VAL A 941 53.20 14.31 -32.55
C VAL A 941 54.07 15.57 -32.41
N VAL A 942 54.89 15.71 -33.44
CA VAL A 942 55.88 16.72 -33.80
C VAL A 942 55.27 18.11 -34.12
N THR A 943 55.82 19.10 -33.42
CA THR A 943 56.32 20.43 -33.84
C THR A 943 55.98 21.00 -35.23
N ALA A 944 55.45 22.23 -35.24
CA ALA A 944 55.76 23.25 -36.26
C ALA A 944 56.05 24.59 -35.57
N GLN A 945 57.20 25.16 -35.93
CA GLN A 945 57.81 26.40 -35.43
C GLN A 945 57.07 27.68 -35.83
N ALA A 946 57.07 28.66 -34.91
CA ALA A 946 57.70 29.99 -35.05
C ALA A 946 56.81 31.15 -34.58
N SER A 947 57.15 31.74 -33.42
CA SER A 947 57.45 33.18 -33.31
C SER A 947 57.72 33.62 -31.85
N SER A 948 59.01 33.79 -31.58
CA SER A 948 59.69 34.67 -30.62
C SER A 948 58.91 35.57 -29.64
N MET A 949 59.45 35.62 -28.41
CA MET A 949 59.66 36.83 -27.59
C MET A 949 58.44 37.65 -27.14
N GLN A 950 57.88 37.35 -25.95
CA GLN A 950 57.19 38.37 -25.17
C GLN A 950 57.09 38.11 -23.65
N ALA A 951 58.15 37.58 -23.06
CA ALA A 951 58.39 37.68 -21.62
C ALA A 951 59.30 38.89 -21.29
N LEU A 952 59.00 40.08 -21.81
CA LEU A 952 59.35 41.39 -21.20
C LEU A 952 58.69 42.55 -21.97
N ARG A 953 58.01 43.45 -21.24
CA ARG A 953 57.09 44.55 -21.66
C ARG A 953 55.68 44.05 -22.01
N ALA A 954 54.61 44.41 -21.32
CA ALA A 954 54.31 45.60 -20.51
C ALA A 954 53.21 45.18 -19.51
N ALA A 955 53.23 45.50 -18.21
CA ALA A 955 53.19 46.83 -17.62
C ALA A 955 52.23 47.80 -18.35
N TYR A 956 50.99 47.84 -17.86
CA TYR A 956 50.10 49.01 -17.87
C TYR A 956 49.25 49.30 -19.12
N ARG A 957 47.94 49.48 -18.85
CA ARG A 957 46.82 50.07 -19.64
C ARG A 957 46.18 49.15 -20.70
N ALA A 958 44.89 49.21 -21.03
CA ALA A 958 43.60 49.68 -20.50
C ALA A 958 42.61 49.42 -21.67
N ASP A 959 41.30 49.26 -21.40
CA ASP A 959 40.19 49.14 -22.39
C ASP A 959 40.15 47.86 -23.24
N ASP A 960 39.01 47.32 -23.68
CA ASP A 960 37.57 47.44 -23.41
C ASP A 960 36.89 46.25 -24.14
N GLY A 961 35.76 45.77 -23.62
CA GLY A 961 35.15 44.48 -24.00
C GLY A 961 34.52 44.44 -25.40
N GLU A 962 34.34 43.21 -25.91
CA GLU A 962 33.21 42.70 -26.72
C GLU A 962 33.63 41.43 -27.49
N GLY A 963 33.85 40.32 -26.77
CA GLY A 963 34.13 39.01 -27.39
C GLY A 963 33.47 37.80 -26.70
N ASP A 964 33.09 37.92 -25.42
CA ASP A 964 32.81 36.74 -24.58
C ASP A 964 31.35 36.27 -24.53
N LEU A 965 30.41 36.88 -25.27
CA LEU A 965 28.98 36.56 -25.10
C LEU A 965 28.47 35.43 -26.02
N ALA A 966 29.20 35.06 -27.08
CA ALA A 966 28.73 34.08 -28.06
C ALA A 966 29.12 32.62 -27.72
N ASP A 967 30.25 32.38 -27.04
CA ASP A 967 30.69 31.03 -26.66
C ASP A 967 30.11 30.56 -25.32
N ALA A 968 29.78 31.48 -24.40
CA ALA A 968 29.17 31.14 -23.12
C ALA A 968 27.76 30.53 -23.27
N LEU A 969 27.02 30.90 -24.34
CA LEU A 969 25.64 30.45 -24.54
C LEU A 969 25.52 29.01 -25.09
N LYS A 970 26.56 28.49 -25.76
CA LYS A 970 26.61 27.08 -26.19
C LYS A 970 27.02 26.13 -25.06
N GLY A 971 27.87 26.58 -24.14
CA GLY A 971 28.27 25.79 -22.96
C GLY A 971 27.13 25.53 -21.97
N TYR A 972 26.23 26.50 -21.78
CA TYR A 972 25.13 26.38 -20.80
C TYR A 972 24.06 25.36 -21.20
N ASN A 973 23.76 25.19 -22.49
CA ASN A 973 22.76 24.22 -22.95
C ASN A 973 23.27 22.76 -22.90
N SER A 974 24.57 22.52 -23.03
CA SER A 974 25.17 21.18 -22.86
C SER A 974 25.33 20.81 -21.38
N ALA A 975 25.60 21.78 -20.50
CA ALA A 975 25.71 21.56 -19.06
C ALA A 975 24.36 21.21 -18.40
N ALA A 976 23.25 21.80 -18.85
CA ALA A 976 21.92 21.50 -18.31
C ALA A 976 21.45 20.07 -18.64
N SER A 977 21.72 19.55 -19.84
CA SER A 977 21.38 18.18 -20.23
C SER A 977 22.22 17.12 -19.49
N ILE A 978 23.49 17.42 -19.19
CA ILE A 978 24.39 16.54 -18.44
C ILE A 978 24.06 16.56 -16.95
N VAL A 979 23.66 17.70 -16.38
CA VAL A 979 23.21 17.78 -14.98
C VAL A 979 21.85 17.10 -14.78
N GLN A 980 20.95 17.15 -15.77
CA GLN A 980 19.69 16.39 -15.71
C GLN A 980 19.96 14.87 -15.76
N GLU A 981 20.83 14.39 -16.67
CA GLU A 981 21.22 12.97 -16.74
C GLU A 981 22.02 12.51 -15.50
N GLN A 982 22.90 13.36 -14.95
CA GLN A 982 23.64 13.07 -13.72
C GLN A 982 22.75 13.09 -12.48
N MET A 983 21.72 13.95 -12.41
CA MET A 983 20.70 13.88 -11.36
C MET A 983 19.84 12.62 -11.50
N THR A 984 19.45 12.23 -12.72
CA THR A 984 18.72 10.97 -12.95
C THR A 984 19.57 9.75 -12.57
N ARG A 985 20.86 9.71 -12.94
CA ARG A 985 21.80 8.62 -12.55
C ARG A 985 22.18 8.65 -11.07
N ALA A 986 22.30 9.83 -10.45
CA ALA A 986 22.55 9.95 -9.00
C ALA A 986 21.32 9.52 -8.20
N THR A 987 20.11 9.84 -8.66
CA THR A 987 18.85 9.38 -8.05
C THR A 987 18.66 7.89 -8.28
N GLN A 988 19.06 7.35 -9.44
CA GLN A 988 19.04 5.92 -9.74
C GLN A 988 20.12 5.16 -8.93
N ASN A 989 21.28 5.76 -8.66
CA ASN A 989 22.34 5.20 -7.82
C ASN A 989 22.02 5.32 -6.33
N GLU A 990 21.33 6.38 -5.89
CA GLU A 990 20.81 6.50 -4.52
C GLU A 990 19.64 5.54 -4.31
N ALA A 991 18.76 5.38 -5.30
CA ALA A 991 17.73 4.35 -5.30
C ALA A 991 18.37 2.96 -5.30
N MET A 992 19.40 2.69 -6.10
CA MET A 992 20.08 1.40 -6.14
C MET A 992 20.92 1.15 -4.87
N ALA A 993 21.50 2.18 -4.24
CA ALA A 993 22.19 2.06 -2.96
C ALA A 993 21.22 1.90 -1.79
N ARG A 994 20.06 2.56 -1.82
CA ARG A 994 18.95 2.30 -0.89
C ARG A 994 18.35 0.93 -1.14
N THR A 995 18.16 0.48 -2.38
CA THR A 995 17.72 -0.87 -2.73
C THR A 995 18.76 -1.88 -2.31
N VAL A 996 20.07 -1.64 -2.44
CA VAL A 996 21.12 -2.56 -1.95
C VAL A 996 21.19 -2.52 -0.42
N THR A 997 20.98 -1.38 0.24
CA THR A 997 20.94 -1.28 1.70
C THR A 997 19.67 -1.90 2.28
N GLN A 998 18.54 -1.73 1.61
CA GLN A 998 17.24 -2.30 1.94
C GLN A 998 17.17 -3.77 1.52
N LEU A 999 17.90 -4.21 0.49
CA LEU A 999 18.12 -5.60 0.11
C LEU A 999 19.13 -6.26 1.06
N THR A 1000 20.12 -5.54 1.59
CA THR A 1000 21.05 -6.07 2.60
C THR A 1000 20.37 -6.16 3.97
N ALA A 1001 19.55 -5.17 4.32
CA ALA A 1001 18.67 -5.21 5.48
C ALA A 1001 17.57 -6.26 5.30
N SER A 1002 16.97 -6.38 4.11
CA SER A 1002 15.98 -7.41 3.77
C SER A 1002 16.62 -8.78 3.60
N VAL A 1003 17.91 -8.92 3.30
CA VAL A 1003 18.65 -10.19 3.30
C VAL A 1003 19.07 -10.55 4.72
N GLY A 1004 19.41 -9.58 5.58
CA GLY A 1004 19.64 -9.80 7.01
C GLY A 1004 18.35 -10.16 7.75
N GLU A 1005 17.27 -9.43 7.46
CA GLU A 1005 15.91 -9.70 7.91
C GLU A 1005 15.37 -10.98 7.25
N ASN A 1006 15.64 -11.27 5.98
CA ASN A 1006 15.31 -12.55 5.35
C ASN A 1006 16.20 -13.67 5.85
N THR A 1007 17.39 -13.44 6.39
CA THR A 1007 18.20 -14.49 7.02
C THR A 1007 17.64 -14.79 8.41
N GLY A 1008 17.24 -13.75 9.16
CA GLY A 1008 16.47 -13.87 10.40
C GLY A 1008 15.11 -14.53 10.18
N ARG A 1009 14.34 -14.03 9.21
CA ARG A 1009 13.07 -14.59 8.74
C ARG A 1009 13.23 -15.90 8.01
N VAL A 1010 14.36 -16.32 7.44
CA VAL A 1010 14.57 -17.69 6.90
C VAL A 1010 14.92 -18.64 8.03
N THR A 1011 15.50 -18.14 9.12
CA THR A 1011 15.72 -18.91 10.35
C THR A 1011 14.41 -19.08 11.11
N GLU A 1012 13.63 -18.00 11.25
CA GLU A 1012 12.29 -17.98 11.80
C GLU A 1012 11.28 -18.66 10.87
N LEU A 1013 11.39 -18.53 9.54
CA LEU A 1013 10.64 -19.30 8.53
C LEU A 1013 11.13 -20.73 8.49
N ARG A 1014 12.36 -21.10 8.90
CA ARG A 1014 12.73 -22.51 9.10
C ARG A 1014 12.06 -23.07 10.34
N GLU A 1015 11.99 -22.31 11.44
CA GLU A 1015 11.23 -22.69 12.63
C GLU A 1015 9.72 -22.72 12.36
N VAL A 1016 9.19 -21.74 11.64
CA VAL A 1016 7.80 -21.60 11.21
C VAL A 1016 7.48 -22.56 10.07
N VAL A 1017 8.40 -22.97 9.19
CA VAL A 1017 8.21 -24.03 8.18
C VAL A 1017 8.33 -25.40 8.83
N THR A 1018 9.09 -25.57 9.91
CA THR A 1018 9.09 -26.81 10.68
C THR A 1018 7.79 -26.92 11.50
N THR A 1019 7.33 -25.80 12.07
CA THR A 1019 6.05 -25.68 12.78
C THR A 1019 4.86 -25.71 11.81
N ASN A 1020 4.99 -25.14 10.61
CA ASN A 1020 4.04 -25.22 9.51
C ASN A 1020 4.14 -26.55 8.78
N LEU A 1021 5.23 -27.30 8.79
CA LEU A 1021 5.26 -28.68 8.28
C LEU A 1021 4.53 -29.60 9.26
N ALA A 1022 4.67 -29.36 10.57
CA ALA A 1022 3.87 -30.03 11.60
C ALA A 1022 2.38 -29.62 11.51
N SER A 1023 2.11 -28.32 11.38
CA SER A 1023 0.75 -27.76 11.23
C SER A 1023 0.13 -28.13 9.89
N THR A 1024 0.87 -28.08 8.78
CA THR A 1024 0.44 -28.51 7.44
C THR A 1024 0.34 -30.02 7.36
N ALA A 1025 1.12 -30.82 8.11
CA ALA A 1025 0.85 -32.25 8.23
C ALA A 1025 -0.47 -32.51 8.98
N SER A 1026 -0.77 -31.74 10.03
CA SER A 1026 -2.07 -31.76 10.71
C SER A 1026 -3.21 -31.21 9.85
N SER A 1027 -2.97 -30.16 9.05
CA SER A 1027 -3.91 -29.57 8.11
C SER A 1027 -4.06 -30.41 6.86
N ILE A 1028 -3.06 -31.17 6.40
CA ILE A 1028 -3.18 -32.18 5.34
C ILE A 1028 -3.94 -33.38 5.89
N GLN A 1029 -3.79 -33.76 7.17
CA GLN A 1029 -4.67 -34.75 7.79
C GLN A 1029 -6.12 -34.24 7.87
N GLN A 1030 -6.35 -33.00 8.32
CA GLN A 1030 -7.69 -32.37 8.34
C GLN A 1030 -8.24 -32.08 6.95
N LEU A 1031 -7.42 -31.72 5.97
CA LEU A 1031 -7.77 -31.47 4.58
C LEU A 1031 -7.96 -32.79 3.84
N SER A 1032 -7.23 -33.86 4.17
CA SER A 1032 -7.53 -35.20 3.64
C SER A 1032 -8.88 -35.70 4.16
N ALA A 1033 -9.20 -35.41 5.43
CA ALA A 1033 -10.53 -35.65 6.00
C ALA A 1033 -11.60 -34.74 5.39
N SER A 1034 -11.28 -33.46 5.13
CA SER A 1034 -12.18 -32.49 4.50
C SER A 1034 -12.40 -32.78 3.02
N VAL A 1035 -11.37 -33.18 2.27
CA VAL A 1035 -11.41 -33.60 0.86
C VAL A 1035 -12.10 -34.95 0.73
N ALA A 1036 -11.93 -35.89 1.67
CA ALA A 1036 -12.76 -37.09 1.73
C ALA A 1036 -14.23 -36.72 1.94
N SER A 1037 -14.52 -35.77 2.85
CA SER A 1037 -15.88 -35.26 3.07
C SER A 1037 -16.42 -34.42 1.90
N ALA A 1038 -15.56 -33.74 1.15
CA ALA A 1038 -15.90 -32.94 -0.02
C ALA A 1038 -16.05 -33.80 -1.28
N ASN A 1039 -15.32 -34.91 -1.41
CA ASN A 1039 -15.56 -35.93 -2.44
C ASN A 1039 -16.86 -36.69 -2.17
N ASP A 1040 -17.19 -36.97 -0.91
CA ASP A 1040 -18.51 -37.47 -0.53
C ASP A 1040 -19.62 -36.43 -0.79
N ALA A 1041 -19.36 -35.15 -0.54
CA ALA A 1041 -20.29 -34.06 -0.84
C ALA A 1041 -20.43 -33.81 -2.35
N THR A 1042 -19.38 -33.98 -3.14
CA THR A 1042 -19.38 -33.85 -4.61
C THR A 1042 -20.09 -35.04 -5.24
N THR A 1043 -19.87 -36.25 -4.73
CA THR A 1043 -20.63 -37.44 -5.14
C THR A 1043 -22.12 -37.29 -4.81
N LYS A 1044 -22.47 -36.71 -3.65
CA LYS A 1044 -23.85 -36.36 -3.29
C LYS A 1044 -24.42 -35.21 -4.12
N ASN A 1045 -23.61 -34.20 -4.47
CA ASN A 1045 -24.02 -33.09 -5.33
C ASN A 1045 -24.24 -33.54 -6.78
N THR A 1046 -23.44 -34.45 -7.33
CA THR A 1046 -23.65 -35.00 -8.68
C THR A 1046 -24.96 -35.79 -8.75
N VAL A 1047 -25.33 -36.50 -7.67
CA VAL A 1047 -26.63 -37.18 -7.53
C VAL A 1047 -27.77 -36.17 -7.34
N ALA A 1048 -27.56 -35.09 -6.58
CA ALA A 1048 -28.54 -34.01 -6.40
C ALA A 1048 -28.74 -33.15 -7.66
N ILE A 1049 -27.69 -32.92 -8.45
CA ILE A 1049 -27.73 -32.21 -9.74
C ILE A 1049 -28.44 -33.07 -10.78
N GLN A 1050 -28.25 -34.40 -10.79
CA GLN A 1050 -29.04 -35.32 -11.63
C GLN A 1050 -30.53 -35.36 -11.26
N GLN A 1051 -30.88 -35.18 -9.98
CA GLN A 1051 -32.27 -35.03 -9.53
C GLN A 1051 -32.86 -33.63 -9.76
N THR A 1052 -32.01 -32.59 -9.82
CA THR A 1052 -32.42 -31.21 -10.10
C THR A 1052 -32.59 -30.96 -11.60
N ALA A 1053 -31.79 -31.62 -12.44
CA ALA A 1053 -31.89 -31.54 -13.90
C ALA A 1053 -33.19 -32.17 -14.45
N THR A 1054 -33.75 -33.18 -13.78
CA THR A 1054 -35.08 -33.73 -14.12
C THR A 1054 -36.24 -32.83 -13.69
N ALA A 1055 -36.03 -31.89 -12.75
CA ALA A 1055 -37.05 -30.94 -12.31
C ALA A 1055 -37.08 -29.62 -13.10
N TYR A 1056 -36.03 -29.34 -13.90
CA TYR A 1056 -35.94 -28.12 -14.72
C TYR A 1056 -36.65 -28.21 -16.07
N ALA A 1057 -37.13 -29.40 -16.46
CA ALA A 1057 -37.78 -29.61 -17.76
C ALA A 1057 -39.26 -29.20 -17.80
N ASP A 1058 -39.88 -28.80 -16.67
CA ASP A 1058 -41.35 -28.77 -16.57
C ASP A 1058 -41.91 -27.54 -15.82
N THR A 1059 -41.38 -26.33 -16.05
CA THR A 1059 -42.09 -25.11 -15.60
C THR A 1059 -41.75 -23.86 -16.43
N ALA A 1060 -42.35 -23.76 -17.61
CA ALA A 1060 -42.42 -22.51 -18.35
C ALA A 1060 -43.47 -21.57 -17.72
N GLY A 1061 -43.01 -20.42 -17.19
CA GLY A 1061 -43.82 -19.22 -16.99
C GLY A 1061 -44.53 -19.08 -15.63
N LYS A 1062 -43.83 -18.51 -14.64
CA LYS A 1062 -44.32 -17.53 -13.64
C LYS A 1062 -43.20 -17.19 -12.64
N LEU A 1063 -42.68 -15.97 -12.70
CA LEU A 1063 -41.70 -15.43 -11.75
C LEU A 1063 -42.41 -14.74 -10.58
N ALA A 1064 -42.22 -15.26 -9.37
CA ALA A 1064 -42.19 -14.50 -8.11
C ALA A 1064 -41.48 -15.32 -7.02
N ALA A 1065 -40.38 -14.77 -6.48
CA ALA A 1065 -39.62 -15.16 -5.27
C ALA A 1065 -39.40 -16.66 -4.96
N MET A 1066 -38.19 -17.16 -5.22
CA MET A 1066 -37.72 -18.44 -4.66
C MET A 1066 -37.06 -18.22 -3.29
N TYR A 1067 -37.53 -18.93 -2.25
CA TYR A 1067 -36.80 -19.13 -0.99
C TYR A 1067 -36.28 -20.57 -0.92
N THR A 1068 -34.99 -20.76 -0.63
CA THR A 1068 -34.43 -22.09 -0.32
C THR A 1068 -34.61 -22.40 1.17
N VAL A 1069 -35.51 -23.32 1.49
CA VAL A 1069 -35.61 -23.93 2.84
C VAL A 1069 -34.75 -25.19 2.86
N LYS A 1070 -33.66 -25.19 3.65
CA LYS A 1070 -32.90 -26.42 3.92
C LYS A 1070 -33.61 -27.22 5.02
N LEU A 1071 -34.11 -28.39 4.66
CA LEU A 1071 -34.68 -29.37 5.59
C LEU A 1071 -33.60 -30.37 6.01
N GLN A 1072 -33.49 -30.62 7.31
CA GLN A 1072 -32.66 -31.68 7.89
C GLN A 1072 -33.58 -32.71 8.55
N VAL A 1073 -33.26 -33.99 8.49
CA VAL A 1073 -34.03 -35.02 9.21
C VAL A 1073 -33.43 -35.16 10.62
N ASN A 1074 -34.25 -34.98 11.65
CA ASN A 1074 -33.83 -35.22 13.03
C ASN A 1074 -33.73 -36.73 13.34
N ALA A 1075 -33.16 -37.09 14.50
CA ALA A 1075 -32.93 -38.49 14.89
C ALA A 1075 -34.20 -39.36 14.96
N ASN A 1076 -35.40 -38.76 14.96
CA ASN A 1076 -36.70 -39.45 14.99
C ASN A 1076 -37.37 -39.54 13.60
N GLY A 1077 -36.64 -39.23 12.52
CA GLY A 1077 -37.16 -39.29 11.16
C GLY A 1077 -38.06 -38.12 10.75
N GLN A 1078 -38.09 -37.03 11.52
CA GLN A 1078 -38.91 -35.85 11.22
C GLN A 1078 -38.08 -34.78 10.50
N TYR A 1079 -38.64 -34.19 9.45
CA TYR A 1079 -38.02 -33.07 8.74
C TYR A 1079 -38.11 -31.78 9.57
N VAL A 1080 -36.97 -31.18 9.89
CA VAL A 1080 -36.81 -29.94 10.65
C VAL A 1080 -36.13 -28.87 9.80
N MET A 1081 -36.57 -27.62 9.93
CA MET A 1081 -36.03 -26.46 9.20
C MET A 1081 -34.71 -26.02 9.85
N ALA A 1082 -33.62 -25.97 9.07
CA ALA A 1082 -32.28 -25.69 9.60
C ALA A 1082 -31.87 -24.20 9.59
N ALA A 1083 -32.55 -23.34 8.82
CA ALA A 1083 -32.31 -21.89 8.79
C ALA A 1083 -33.51 -21.11 8.22
N ILE A 1084 -33.77 -19.90 8.73
CA ILE A 1084 -34.76 -18.92 8.22
C ILE A 1084 -34.00 -17.64 7.86
N ALA A 1085 -34.19 -17.11 6.66
CA ALA A 1085 -33.75 -15.76 6.28
C ALA A 1085 -34.96 -14.80 6.36
N ALA A 1086 -34.80 -13.65 7.00
CA ALA A 1086 -35.83 -12.62 7.11
C ALA A 1086 -35.75 -11.64 5.93
N GLY A 1087 -36.90 -11.31 5.33
CA GLY A 1087 -37.04 -10.24 4.35
C GLY A 1087 -37.63 -8.98 4.98
N ILE A 1088 -37.28 -7.82 4.44
CA ILE A 1088 -37.82 -6.50 4.84
C ILE A 1088 -38.97 -6.17 3.90
N GLU A 1089 -40.14 -5.82 4.45
CA GLU A 1089 -41.30 -5.37 3.68
C GLU A 1089 -41.68 -3.95 4.11
N ASN A 1090 -41.98 -3.08 3.13
CA ASN A 1090 -42.35 -1.69 3.34
C ASN A 1090 -43.87 -1.56 3.24
N VAL A 1091 -44.54 -1.35 4.38
CA VAL A 1091 -45.96 -0.97 4.42
C VAL A 1091 -46.05 0.42 5.01
N GLY A 1092 -46.32 1.42 4.17
CA GLY A 1092 -46.63 2.78 4.61
C GLY A 1092 -45.42 3.63 5.04
N GLY A 1093 -44.22 3.37 4.54
CA GLY A 1093 -43.05 4.25 4.74
C GLY A 1093 -42.28 4.04 6.04
N VAL A 1094 -42.56 2.95 6.78
CA VAL A 1094 -41.75 2.50 7.91
C VAL A 1094 -41.23 1.09 7.61
N LEU A 1095 -39.90 0.91 7.70
CA LEU A 1095 -39.28 -0.41 7.57
C LEU A 1095 -39.58 -1.21 8.86
N GLN A 1096 -40.33 -2.30 8.73
CA GLN A 1096 -40.54 -3.25 9.82
C GLN A 1096 -40.04 -4.62 9.40
N SER A 1097 -39.09 -5.15 10.17
CA SER A 1097 -38.62 -6.52 10.00
C SER A 1097 -39.62 -7.46 10.70
N GLN A 1098 -40.45 -8.15 9.92
CA GLN A 1098 -41.43 -9.11 10.44
C GLN A 1098 -41.18 -10.51 9.87
N ILE A 1099 -41.17 -11.52 10.74
CA ILE A 1099 -41.19 -12.93 10.35
C ILE A 1099 -42.58 -13.46 10.72
N LEU A 1100 -43.44 -13.67 9.71
CA LEU A 1100 -44.77 -14.22 9.89
C LEU A 1100 -44.76 -15.71 9.52
N MET A 1101 -45.09 -16.57 10.48
CA MET A 1101 -45.14 -18.02 10.30
C MET A 1101 -46.54 -18.55 10.59
N SER A 1102 -47.16 -19.21 9.61
CA SER A 1102 -48.43 -19.90 9.79
C SER A 1102 -48.17 -21.40 9.88
N ALA A 1103 -48.41 -22.00 11.05
CA ALA A 1103 -48.22 -23.43 11.31
C ALA A 1103 -49.14 -23.92 12.43
N ASP A 1104 -49.63 -25.16 12.33
CA ASP A 1104 -50.44 -25.79 13.39
C ASP A 1104 -49.63 -26.03 14.68
N ARG A 1105 -48.32 -26.26 14.54
CA ARG A 1105 -47.35 -26.41 15.62
C ARG A 1105 -45.99 -25.85 15.19
N PHE A 1106 -45.44 -24.96 15.99
CA PHE A 1106 -44.07 -24.46 15.88
C PHE A 1106 -43.28 -24.88 17.13
N ALA A 1107 -42.12 -25.51 16.97
CA ALA A 1107 -41.33 -25.99 18.10
C ALA A 1107 -39.82 -25.86 17.82
N LEU A 1108 -39.05 -25.38 18.81
CA LEU A 1108 -37.60 -25.48 18.79
C LEU A 1108 -37.21 -26.86 19.31
N VAL A 1109 -36.45 -27.62 18.52
CA VAL A 1109 -36.05 -28.99 18.83
C VAL A 1109 -34.53 -29.02 18.96
N ASN A 1110 -34.01 -29.43 20.12
CA ASN A 1110 -32.58 -29.67 20.29
C ASN A 1110 -32.29 -31.18 20.26
N THR A 1111 -31.32 -31.59 19.45
CA THR A 1111 -30.77 -32.95 19.44
C THR A 1111 -29.28 -32.89 19.72
N LEU A 1112 -28.89 -32.98 20.99
CA LEU A 1112 -27.50 -33.34 21.32
C LEU A 1112 -27.27 -34.78 20.89
N ALA A 1113 -26.16 -35.04 20.20
CA ALA A 1113 -25.80 -36.35 19.68
C ALA A 1113 -25.91 -37.44 20.77
N GLY A 1114 -26.95 -38.29 20.67
CA GLY A 1114 -27.22 -39.41 21.58
C GLY A 1114 -28.09 -39.12 22.83
N GLY A 1115 -28.62 -37.90 23.00
CA GLY A 1115 -29.51 -37.53 24.13
C GLY A 1115 -31.00 -37.49 23.79
N ALA A 1116 -31.86 -37.54 24.82
CA ALA A 1116 -33.32 -37.40 24.66
C ALA A 1116 -33.69 -36.04 24.06
N VAL A 1117 -34.59 -36.03 23.07
CA VAL A 1117 -35.05 -34.82 22.38
C VAL A 1117 -35.78 -33.89 23.36
N SER A 1118 -35.32 -32.65 23.50
CA SER A 1118 -36.02 -31.62 24.30
C SER A 1118 -36.57 -30.51 23.41
N THR A 1119 -37.75 -30.00 23.77
CA THR A 1119 -38.42 -28.88 23.07
C THR A 1119 -38.68 -27.74 24.05
N PRO A 1120 -37.70 -26.84 24.28
CA PRO A 1120 -37.83 -25.78 25.29
C PRO A 1120 -38.85 -24.71 24.92
N PHE A 1121 -39.27 -24.65 23.66
CA PHE A 1121 -40.25 -23.69 23.14
C PHE A 1121 -41.20 -24.40 22.17
N VAL A 1122 -42.51 -24.37 22.45
CA VAL A 1122 -43.54 -24.92 21.56
C VAL A 1122 -44.74 -23.96 21.53
N ALA A 1123 -45.10 -23.49 20.34
CA ALA A 1123 -46.38 -22.83 20.08
C ALA A 1123 -47.29 -23.79 19.32
N GLN A 1124 -48.43 -24.18 19.91
CA GLN A 1124 -49.37 -25.12 19.29
C GLN A 1124 -50.80 -24.80 19.74
N ASN A 1125 -51.78 -24.92 18.83
CA ASN A 1125 -53.20 -24.73 19.14
C ASN A 1125 -53.51 -23.39 19.85
N GLY A 1126 -52.80 -22.32 19.49
CA GLY A 1126 -52.97 -20.99 20.08
C GLY A 1126 -52.42 -20.83 21.51
N GLN A 1127 -51.64 -21.79 22.00
CA GLN A 1127 -50.98 -21.73 23.31
C GLN A 1127 -49.46 -21.82 23.17
N LEU A 1128 -48.75 -21.13 24.05
CA LEU A 1128 -47.29 -21.16 24.16
C LEU A 1128 -46.88 -22.00 25.37
N PHE A 1129 -46.04 -23.00 25.13
CA PHE A 1129 -45.42 -23.86 26.13
C PHE A 1129 -43.92 -23.55 26.20
N LEU A 1130 -43.47 -23.18 27.39
CA LEU A 1130 -42.07 -22.89 27.69
C LEU A 1130 -41.55 -23.91 28.71
N GLY A 1131 -40.35 -24.46 28.46
CA GLY A 1131 -39.61 -25.24 29.45
C GLY A 1131 -39.03 -24.38 30.58
N GLN A 1132 -38.11 -24.93 31.38
CA GLN A 1132 -37.33 -24.13 32.32
C GLN A 1132 -36.60 -23.02 31.57
N THR A 1133 -36.90 -21.76 31.91
CA THR A 1133 -36.36 -20.58 31.23
C THR A 1133 -35.80 -19.60 32.25
N PHE A 1134 -34.67 -18.97 31.92
CA PHE A 1134 -34.12 -17.85 32.66
C PHE A 1134 -34.67 -16.55 32.07
N ILE A 1135 -35.35 -15.73 32.86
CA ILE A 1135 -35.86 -14.42 32.45
C ILE A 1135 -35.10 -13.40 33.29
N GLN A 1136 -34.22 -12.61 32.65
CA GLN A 1136 -33.36 -11.65 33.34
C GLN A 1136 -34.20 -10.53 34.00
N ASP A 1137 -35.15 -9.95 33.28
CA ASP A 1137 -36.13 -8.98 33.78
C ASP A 1137 -37.50 -9.28 33.15
N GLY A 1138 -38.52 -9.57 33.96
CA GLY A 1138 -39.86 -9.94 33.49
C GLY A 1138 -40.95 -9.07 34.11
N THR A 1139 -41.59 -8.21 33.30
CA THR A 1139 -42.77 -7.45 33.74
C THR A 1139 -44.04 -8.11 33.19
N ILE A 1140 -44.87 -8.69 34.07
CA ILE A 1140 -46.14 -9.33 33.68
C ILE A 1140 -47.30 -8.42 34.10
N THR A 1141 -47.97 -7.79 33.12
CA THR A 1141 -49.09 -6.88 33.39
C THR A 1141 -50.31 -7.59 34.00
N ASN A 1142 -50.58 -8.84 33.61
CA ASN A 1142 -51.63 -9.67 34.21
C ASN A 1142 -51.31 -11.16 34.03
N ALA A 1143 -51.39 -11.95 35.11
CA ALA A 1143 -51.04 -13.37 35.11
C ALA A 1143 -52.26 -14.24 35.49
N LYS A 1144 -52.58 -15.27 34.68
CA LYS A 1144 -53.55 -16.31 35.06
C LYS A 1144 -52.81 -17.53 35.62
N ILE A 1145 -52.93 -17.78 36.92
CA ILE A 1145 -52.20 -18.85 37.62
C ILE A 1145 -53.02 -20.15 37.59
N GLY A 1146 -52.45 -21.23 37.04
CA GLY A 1146 -53.13 -22.53 36.92
C GLY A 1146 -53.19 -23.34 38.22
N SER A 1147 -52.10 -23.36 39.00
CA SER A 1147 -51.99 -24.10 40.26
C SER A 1147 -51.40 -23.23 41.37
N TYR A 1148 -50.12 -22.85 41.25
CA TYR A 1148 -49.45 -21.94 42.18
C TYR A 1148 -48.23 -21.28 41.51
N ILE A 1149 -47.71 -20.24 42.14
CA ILE A 1149 -46.36 -19.70 41.91
C ILE A 1149 -45.60 -19.86 43.22
N SER A 1150 -44.40 -20.43 43.22
CA SER A 1150 -43.59 -20.60 44.43
C SER A 1150 -42.12 -20.28 44.19
N SER A 1151 -41.40 -19.96 45.26
CA SER A 1151 -39.95 -19.98 45.23
C SER A 1151 -39.43 -21.42 45.06
N THR A 1152 -38.22 -21.57 44.52
CA THR A 1152 -37.58 -22.87 44.29
C THR A 1152 -37.26 -23.63 45.58
N ASN A 1153 -37.13 -22.92 46.71
CA ASN A 1153 -36.87 -23.48 48.04
C ASN A 1153 -38.13 -23.58 48.92
N TYR A 1154 -39.33 -23.53 48.34
CA TYR A 1154 -40.56 -23.61 49.12
C TYR A 1154 -40.75 -24.98 49.76
N ILE A 1155 -40.87 -24.99 51.09
CA ILE A 1155 -41.25 -26.14 51.91
C ILE A 1155 -42.34 -25.63 52.86
N ALA A 1156 -43.52 -26.24 52.81
CA ALA A 1156 -44.70 -25.80 53.55
C ALA A 1156 -44.39 -25.64 55.05
N GLY A 1157 -44.67 -24.46 55.60
CA GLY A 1157 -44.43 -24.08 56.98
C GLY A 1157 -42.96 -24.00 57.41
N GLN A 1158 -41.98 -24.09 56.49
CA GLN A 1158 -40.56 -24.13 56.83
C GLN A 1158 -39.72 -23.07 56.09
N SER A 1159 -39.78 -23.01 54.77
CA SER A 1159 -38.95 -22.09 53.98
C SER A 1159 -39.62 -21.65 52.68
N GLY A 1160 -39.20 -20.52 52.13
CA GLY A 1160 -39.68 -20.02 50.85
C GLY A 1160 -41.10 -19.45 50.90
N TRP A 1161 -41.67 -19.20 49.73
CA TRP A 1161 -43.02 -18.64 49.58
C TRP A 1161 -43.82 -19.34 48.49
N ILE A 1162 -45.15 -19.32 48.62
CA ILE A 1162 -46.09 -19.82 47.61
C ILE A 1162 -47.33 -18.91 47.52
N LEU A 1163 -47.81 -18.68 46.30
CA LEU A 1163 -49.11 -18.09 45.99
C LEU A 1163 -49.95 -19.14 45.24
N ASN A 1164 -50.99 -19.64 45.88
CA ASN A 1164 -51.89 -20.65 45.32
C ASN A 1164 -53.04 -20.01 44.54
N LYS A 1165 -53.60 -20.75 43.57
CA LYS A 1165 -54.80 -20.33 42.82
C LYS A 1165 -56.04 -20.10 43.67
N ASP A 1166 -56.08 -20.71 44.86
CA ASP A 1166 -57.19 -20.56 45.83
C ASP A 1166 -57.12 -19.25 46.62
N GLY A 1167 -56.10 -18.42 46.35
CA GLY A 1167 -55.87 -17.14 47.02
C GLY A 1167 -55.02 -17.25 48.28
N THR A 1168 -54.53 -18.45 48.62
CA THR A 1168 -53.63 -18.63 49.77
C THR A 1168 -52.22 -18.19 49.42
N PHE A 1169 -51.72 -17.19 50.12
CA PHE A 1169 -50.34 -16.72 50.06
C PHE A 1169 -49.61 -17.05 51.36
N GLU A 1170 -48.55 -17.83 51.29
CA GLU A 1170 -47.72 -18.22 52.44
C GLU A 1170 -46.27 -17.77 52.23
N ILE A 1171 -45.69 -17.16 53.27
CA ILE A 1171 -44.28 -16.78 53.35
C ILE A 1171 -43.69 -17.37 54.63
N ASN A 1172 -42.61 -18.14 54.49
CA ASN A 1172 -41.87 -18.73 55.60
C ASN A 1172 -40.49 -18.07 55.75
N SER A 1173 -40.11 -17.75 56.99
CA SER A 1173 -38.79 -17.18 57.29
C SER A 1173 -37.68 -18.21 57.08
N PRO A 1174 -36.54 -17.83 56.45
CA PRO A 1174 -35.41 -18.73 56.22
C PRO A 1174 -34.52 -18.95 57.47
N LEU A 1175 -34.82 -18.33 58.62
CA LEU A 1175 -34.01 -18.43 59.85
C LEU A 1175 -34.36 -19.68 60.67
N ALA A 1176 -33.40 -20.24 61.41
CA ALA A 1176 -33.61 -21.43 62.25
C ALA A 1176 -34.62 -21.11 63.39
N GLY A 1177 -35.78 -21.76 63.35
CA GLY A 1177 -36.95 -21.45 64.19
C GLY A 1177 -38.09 -20.78 63.41
N GLY A 1178 -37.83 -20.23 62.22
CA GLY A 1178 -38.68 -19.49 61.28
C GLY A 1178 -40.18 -19.31 61.58
N GLY A 1179 -40.57 -18.07 61.92
CA GLY A 1179 -41.96 -17.64 61.86
C GLY A 1179 -42.54 -17.68 60.44
N LYS A 1180 -43.87 -17.77 60.35
CA LYS A 1180 -44.59 -17.86 59.07
C LYS A 1180 -45.76 -16.90 59.00
N GLN A 1181 -46.07 -16.44 57.79
CA GLN A 1181 -47.24 -15.65 57.49
C GLN A 1181 -48.10 -16.37 56.46
N VAL A 1182 -49.40 -16.49 56.73
CA VAL A 1182 -50.38 -17.08 55.81
C VAL A 1182 -51.51 -16.08 55.62
N ILE A 1183 -51.82 -15.74 54.37
CA ILE A 1183 -52.97 -14.92 53.96
C ILE A 1183 -53.88 -15.80 53.12
N ASN A 1184 -55.17 -15.83 53.41
CA ASN A 1184 -56.17 -16.52 52.60
C ASN A 1184 -57.51 -15.77 52.62
N GLY A 1185 -58.55 -16.36 52.03
CA GLY A 1185 -59.89 -15.75 51.96
C GLY A 1185 -60.57 -15.49 53.31
N GLN A 1186 -59.99 -15.94 54.44
CA GLN A 1186 -60.46 -15.69 55.80
C GLN A 1186 -59.59 -14.65 56.54
N GLY A 1187 -58.65 -13.99 55.84
CA GLY A 1187 -57.73 -13.01 56.41
C GLY A 1187 -56.28 -13.49 56.49
N GLY A 1188 -55.43 -12.71 57.17
CA GLY A 1188 -54.02 -13.04 57.36
C GLY A 1188 -53.67 -13.39 58.81
N LYS A 1189 -52.71 -14.30 58.97
CA LYS A 1189 -52.20 -14.78 60.25
C LYS A 1189 -50.67 -14.77 60.22
N VAL A 1190 -50.06 -14.27 61.29
CA VAL A 1190 -48.60 -14.27 61.49
C VAL A 1190 -48.29 -15.10 62.72
N TYR A 1191 -47.39 -16.05 62.57
CA TYR A 1191 -46.94 -16.98 63.60
C TYR A 1191 -45.48 -16.72 63.95
N ASP A 1192 -45.12 -16.82 65.23
CA ASP A 1192 -43.73 -16.79 65.67
C ASP A 1192 -43.00 -18.11 65.43
N GLU A 1193 -41.75 -18.14 65.86
CA GLU A 1193 -40.83 -19.27 65.70
C GLU A 1193 -41.25 -20.55 66.45
N ARG A 1194 -42.24 -20.45 67.34
CA ARG A 1194 -42.82 -21.58 68.09
C ARG A 1194 -44.17 -22.01 67.53
N GLY A 1195 -44.58 -21.46 66.39
CA GLY A 1195 -45.88 -21.68 65.78
C GLY A 1195 -47.03 -21.00 66.54
N GLN A 1196 -46.75 -20.06 67.45
CA GLN A 1196 -47.79 -19.32 68.15
C GLN A 1196 -48.28 -18.14 67.31
N LEU A 1197 -49.61 -17.99 67.21
CA LEU A 1197 -50.23 -16.87 66.51
C LEU A 1197 -49.90 -15.56 67.24
N ARG A 1198 -49.25 -14.62 66.55
CA ARG A 1198 -48.89 -13.29 67.08
C ARG A 1198 -49.85 -12.20 66.63
N TYR A 1199 -50.37 -12.32 65.41
CA TYR A 1199 -51.21 -11.31 64.80
C TYR A 1199 -52.18 -11.97 63.81
N GLN A 1200 -53.44 -11.56 63.86
CA GLN A 1200 -54.48 -11.97 62.91
C GLN A 1200 -55.32 -10.76 62.50
N TRP A 1201 -55.71 -10.73 61.23
CA TRP A 1201 -56.59 -9.73 60.64
C TRP A 1201 -57.51 -10.41 59.61
N GLY A 1202 -58.76 -9.96 59.45
CA GLY A 1202 -59.65 -10.42 58.37
C GLY A 1202 -60.67 -11.53 58.68
N ASN A 1203 -60.88 -11.88 59.95
CA ASN A 1203 -62.02 -12.70 60.39
C ASN A 1203 -62.70 -12.01 61.58
N LEU A 1204 -63.88 -11.42 61.35
CA LEU A 1204 -64.63 -10.66 62.38
C LEU A 1204 -65.58 -11.56 63.20
N ALA A 1205 -65.58 -12.87 62.98
CA ALA A 1205 -66.43 -13.85 63.68
C ALA A 1205 -65.64 -14.72 64.69
N ALA A 1206 -64.45 -14.27 65.10
CA ALA A 1206 -63.61 -14.90 66.12
C ALA A 1206 -63.41 -13.99 67.32
#